data_AF-A0A166E8L6-F1
#
_entry.id   AF-A0A166E8L6-F1
#
_cell.length_a   1.000
_cell.length_b   1.000
_cell.length_c   1.000
_cell.angle_alpha   90.00
_cell.angle_beta   90.00
_cell.angle_gamma   90.00
#
_symmetry.space_group_name_H-M   'P 1'
#
loop_
_entity.id
_entity.type
_entity.pdbx_description
1 polymer ?
#
loop_
_entity_poly.entity_id
_entity_poly.type
_entity_poly.pdbx_seq_one_letter_code
_entity_poly.pdbx_strand_id
1 'polypeptide(L)'
;MNDLDEAVRLLWRAAALTPEYGPKSLLLADLGIVLLSRFERFGKPGDLHCSTCINHRTVKTMPDTVDSLAIDAQHQLCRYRHSGELYYLEGAIILGQRALDHMPDGDSEKPDLLRLLADALSCRFEHLDEPDDLVMAILLLQQAVVLVPDKDPVKSTVLNNLAICYRQRSELLVDTSLHSTSVRLKTVVQIDKLRRLVHLVSPSIVRVERMNAGEPGAEPQDDQWTFNLQQNADFVIDHPDPIEKLLKLFALADLMSAISMYQRVIELEPDASPAMPMLFYNLAQGLLSRFVIWKNDNDLEDAISASHRAIVLCPDGHDRKATYLALAGRLMHRRFELTKQYIDLECAISSLKSAVQLGSVKPFMRINMLISLCIFSSPETLLLAHSCLIHRLSELVWLGDTVQRRYAHCARLGDHVTSAVSAAIEHGFLLQAMEWLECGRALVWSQILALRTPLDSLAHHHPDLAQALRDLHRKLEHLSPIALSGAPNRLDDRLAYSAFDKRNISGADQLRGLVLKYELVLEDIRCCKGFEDFLLPKKFSTLASSIELSDMRGPVVFINVESSRCDALVLCPRGSIHLVPLPALTKKRADSLRVYWIQTLRTRMVRERAVLPRHEQQRSSDGSNRLFAYMWTCIARPVLQALGLIRFIPAGERLPHITWCLAGPLAQLPLHAAGIYDPLQQPAPRIFDFIVSSYTPSFSMFLQCRRNVVNHIAPNVLVLTQPETPGQSPLPGTIDESRRICAVLKPVECRVLEREQATVASTLAIIDQYPWVHFACHASQSLSDSTQSALELHDGPLTLSALMSTASENAELAFLSACQTATGDDRVPEESVHLAAGMLAVGFKGVIATMWSIRDADAPVVVEGYYKKLIALRKTGAVGNGETGAAYALHEAMKCLREKVGETSFERWVPFVHFGV
;
A
#
# COMPACT_ATOMS: atom_id res chain seq x y z
N MET A 1 21.87 4.76 37.08
CA MET A 1 21.42 3.36 37.29
C MET A 1 20.69 3.23 38.63
N ASN A 2 21.16 3.89 39.70
CA ASN A 2 20.56 3.77 41.04
C ASN A 2 19.18 4.43 41.22
N ASP A 3 18.89 5.59 40.60
CA ASP A 3 17.71 6.37 41.01
C ASP A 3 16.36 5.79 40.54
N LEU A 4 16.28 5.24 39.33
CA LEU A 4 15.05 4.59 38.84
C LEU A 4 14.82 3.24 39.52
N ASP A 5 15.88 2.47 39.79
CA ASP A 5 15.75 1.20 40.52
C ASP A 5 15.38 1.43 41.99
N GLU A 6 15.85 2.53 42.59
CA GLU A 6 15.47 2.95 43.93
C GLU A 6 14.04 3.52 43.94
N ALA A 7 13.65 4.31 42.95
CA ALA A 7 12.27 4.81 42.80
C ALA A 7 11.26 3.66 42.66
N VAL A 8 11.54 2.66 41.81
CA VAL A 8 10.71 1.44 41.70
C VAL A 8 10.62 0.73 43.04
N ARG A 9 11.73 0.57 43.77
CA ARG A 9 11.75 -0.08 45.09
C ARG A 9 10.93 0.70 46.13
N LEU A 10 11.09 2.02 46.18
CA LEU A 10 10.39 2.90 47.11
C LEU A 10 8.89 2.95 46.82
N LEU A 11 8.48 3.07 45.55
CA LEU A 11 7.08 3.06 45.15
C LEU A 11 6.42 1.70 45.39
N TRP A 12 7.13 0.58 45.11
CA TRP A 12 6.66 -0.76 45.49
C TRP A 12 6.44 -0.89 47.00
N ARG A 13 7.39 -0.41 47.80
CA ARG A 13 7.32 -0.46 49.27
C ARG A 13 6.20 0.44 49.80
N ALA A 14 6.04 1.64 49.25
CA ALA A 14 4.96 2.54 49.61
C ALA A 14 3.59 1.95 49.26
N ALA A 15 3.43 1.38 48.05
CA ALA A 15 2.19 0.72 47.64
C ALA A 15 1.86 -0.51 48.51
N ALA A 16 2.87 -1.26 48.96
CA ALA A 16 2.70 -2.41 49.84
C ALA A 16 2.26 -2.03 51.27
N LEU A 17 2.71 -0.86 51.77
CA LEU A 17 2.39 -0.36 53.11
C LEU A 17 1.08 0.44 53.18
N THR A 18 0.48 0.77 52.04
CA THR A 18 -0.74 1.59 51.95
C THR A 18 -2.00 0.71 51.87
N PRO A 19 -3.05 0.97 52.67
CA PRO A 19 -4.35 0.27 52.59
C PRO A 19 -5.02 0.40 51.21
N GLU A 20 -5.96 -0.50 50.87
CA GLU A 20 -6.52 -0.65 49.50
C GLU A 20 -7.34 0.51 48.91
N TYR A 21 -7.54 1.62 49.62
CA TYR A 21 -8.39 2.73 49.13
C TYR A 21 -7.59 4.00 48.86
N GLY A 22 -7.92 4.70 47.77
CA GLY A 22 -7.47 6.05 47.38
C GLY A 22 -5.98 6.18 47.07
N PRO A 23 -5.13 6.59 48.04
CA PRO A 23 -3.68 6.78 47.87
C PRO A 23 -2.91 5.61 47.26
N LYS A 24 -3.34 4.36 47.47
CA LYS A 24 -2.65 3.19 46.88
C LYS A 24 -2.74 3.15 45.35
N SER A 25 -3.87 3.56 44.78
CA SER A 25 -4.06 3.55 43.33
C SER A 25 -3.20 4.61 42.63
N LEU A 26 -3.00 5.77 43.24
CA LEU A 26 -2.06 6.80 42.75
C LEU A 26 -0.62 6.31 42.82
N LEU A 27 -0.20 5.69 43.93
CA LEU A 27 1.13 5.10 44.06
C LEU A 27 1.39 3.96 43.06
N LEU A 28 0.36 3.17 42.73
CA LEU A 28 0.43 2.17 41.67
C LEU A 28 0.51 2.82 40.29
N ALA A 29 -0.20 3.93 40.07
CA ALA A 29 -0.10 4.72 38.84
C ALA A 29 1.33 5.24 38.62
N ASP A 30 1.93 5.87 39.64
CA ASP A 30 3.31 6.35 39.63
C ASP A 30 4.31 5.21 39.42
N LEU A 31 4.10 4.06 40.07
CA LEU A 31 4.92 2.87 39.87
C LEU A 31 4.84 2.37 38.42
N GLY A 32 3.65 2.41 37.82
CA GLY A 32 3.43 2.10 36.41
C GLY A 32 4.24 3.02 35.50
N ILE A 33 4.20 4.34 35.74
CA ILE A 33 4.95 5.34 34.98
C ILE A 33 6.46 5.11 35.12
N VAL A 34 6.99 4.91 36.33
CA VAL A 34 8.42 4.69 36.56
C VAL A 34 8.90 3.39 35.91
N LEU A 35 8.12 2.31 35.97
CA LEU A 35 8.42 1.06 35.26
C LEU A 35 8.40 1.26 33.75
N LEU A 36 7.49 2.09 33.22
CA LEU A 36 7.45 2.44 31.80
C LEU A 36 8.69 3.24 31.39
N SER A 37 9.08 4.27 32.16
CA SER A 37 10.29 5.04 31.91
C SER A 37 11.55 4.19 32.02
N ARG A 38 11.57 3.21 32.93
CA ARG A 38 12.67 2.24 33.05
C ARG A 38 12.71 1.30 31.84
N PHE A 39 11.54 0.85 31.35
CA PHE A 39 11.45 0.10 30.10
C PHE A 39 11.94 0.91 28.90
N GLU A 40 11.48 2.16 28.73
CA GLU A 40 11.89 3.03 27.62
C GLU A 40 13.41 3.32 27.63
N ARG A 41 14.02 3.35 28.81
CA ARG A 41 15.46 3.62 28.98
C ARG A 41 16.36 2.40 28.87
N PHE A 42 15.89 1.21 29.28
CA PHE A 42 16.74 0.01 29.39
C PHE A 42 16.21 -1.22 28.63
N GLY A 43 15.06 -1.11 27.96
CA GLY A 43 14.53 -2.15 27.08
C GLY A 43 14.08 -3.43 27.78
N LYS A 44 13.89 -3.44 29.11
CA LYS A 44 13.56 -4.65 29.89
C LYS A 44 12.08 -5.05 29.73
N PRO A 45 11.73 -6.11 28.99
CA PRO A 45 10.32 -6.45 28.69
C PRO A 45 9.49 -6.78 29.94
N GLY A 46 10.12 -7.26 31.02
CA GLY A 46 9.47 -7.49 32.31
C GLY A 46 8.92 -6.21 32.95
N ASP A 47 9.51 -5.05 32.68
CA ASP A 47 9.05 -3.76 33.20
C ASP A 47 7.78 -3.29 32.48
N LEU A 48 7.71 -3.47 31.15
CA LEU A 48 6.50 -3.20 30.37
C LEU A 48 5.34 -4.11 30.79
N HIS A 49 5.60 -5.41 31.01
CA HIS A 49 4.59 -6.35 31.46
C HIS A 49 4.06 -5.98 32.85
N CYS A 50 4.96 -5.74 33.82
CA CYS A 50 4.57 -5.30 35.17
C CYS A 50 3.79 -3.98 35.13
N SER A 51 4.26 -3.01 34.36
CA SER A 51 3.60 -1.72 34.19
C SER A 51 2.19 -1.86 33.60
N THR A 52 1.99 -2.77 32.64
CA THR A 52 0.68 -3.07 32.04
C THR A 52 -0.28 -3.69 33.06
N CYS A 53 0.19 -4.67 33.84
CA CYS A 53 -0.60 -5.30 34.89
C CYS A 53 -1.02 -4.31 35.99
N ILE A 54 -0.12 -3.37 36.33
CA ILE A 54 -0.38 -2.33 37.33
C ILE A 54 -1.39 -1.32 36.79
N ASN A 55 -1.22 -0.82 35.57
CA ASN A 55 -2.16 0.11 34.94
C ASN A 55 -3.57 -0.47 34.82
N HIS A 56 -3.69 -1.76 34.45
CA HIS A 56 -4.99 -2.43 34.42
C HIS A 56 -5.71 -2.43 35.79
N ARG A 57 -4.95 -2.52 36.89
CA ARG A 57 -5.51 -2.40 38.23
C ARG A 57 -5.88 -0.95 38.56
N THR A 58 -5.05 0.02 38.18
CA THR A 58 -5.29 1.45 38.40
C THR A 58 -6.59 1.90 37.72
N VAL A 59 -6.76 1.62 36.42
CA VAL A 59 -7.98 1.94 35.65
C VAL A 59 -9.23 1.28 36.23
N LYS A 60 -9.10 0.06 36.79
CA LYS A 60 -10.22 -0.63 37.44
C LYS A 60 -10.64 0.03 38.76
N THR A 61 -9.70 0.62 39.49
CA THR A 61 -9.95 1.26 40.80
C THR A 61 -10.32 2.74 40.71
N MET A 62 -9.93 3.42 39.62
CA MET A 62 -10.20 4.83 39.36
C MET A 62 -10.66 5.01 37.91
N PRO A 63 -11.86 4.53 37.55
CA PRO A 63 -12.34 4.64 36.17
C PRO A 63 -12.64 6.11 35.81
N ASP A 64 -12.25 6.50 34.60
CA ASP A 64 -12.61 7.77 33.95
C ASP A 64 -12.14 9.06 34.67
N THR A 65 -11.09 9.01 35.50
CA THR A 65 -10.39 10.22 35.96
C THR A 65 -9.36 10.68 34.92
N VAL A 66 -9.06 11.99 34.89
CA VAL A 66 -8.06 12.58 33.97
C VAL A 66 -6.73 11.83 34.04
N ASP A 67 -6.21 11.57 35.25
CA ASP A 67 -4.96 10.85 35.47
C ASP A 67 -5.02 9.41 34.95
N SER A 68 -6.13 8.69 35.20
CA SER A 68 -6.30 7.31 34.74
C SER A 68 -6.33 7.21 33.21
N LEU A 69 -6.96 8.18 32.54
CA LEU A 69 -7.07 8.24 31.09
C LEU A 69 -5.74 8.63 30.44
N ALA A 70 -5.00 9.57 31.04
CA ALA A 70 -3.68 10.00 30.56
C ALA A 70 -2.65 8.85 30.66
N ILE A 71 -2.66 8.12 31.78
CA ILE A 71 -1.75 6.99 32.00
C ILE A 71 -2.07 5.82 31.06
N ASP A 72 -3.36 5.51 30.86
CA ASP A 72 -3.75 4.49 29.89
C ASP A 72 -3.36 4.91 28.46
N ALA A 73 -3.61 6.16 28.08
CA ALA A 73 -3.15 6.69 26.79
C ALA A 73 -1.63 6.53 26.59
N GLN A 74 -0.83 6.81 27.61
CA GLN A 74 0.63 6.63 27.56
C GLN A 74 1.04 5.16 27.41
N HIS A 75 0.37 4.24 28.10
CA HIS A 75 0.60 2.81 27.95
C HIS A 75 0.24 2.31 26.57
N GLN A 76 -0.90 2.73 26.02
CA GLN A 76 -1.29 2.35 24.67
C GLN A 76 -0.26 2.86 23.65
N LEU A 77 0.21 4.11 23.78
CA LEU A 77 1.26 4.64 22.91
C LEU A 77 2.58 3.85 23.03
N CYS A 78 2.98 3.44 24.23
CA CYS A 78 4.19 2.64 24.43
C CYS A 78 4.05 1.22 23.83
N ARG A 79 2.89 0.59 24.02
CA ARG A 79 2.57 -0.71 23.38
C ARG A 79 2.55 -0.59 21.87
N TYR A 80 2.02 0.49 21.33
CA TYR A 80 2.12 0.79 19.90
C TYR A 80 3.58 0.90 19.46
N ARG A 81 4.44 1.65 20.15
CA ARG A 81 5.87 1.78 19.78
C ARG A 81 6.60 0.44 19.71
N HIS A 82 6.20 -0.52 20.55
CA HIS A 82 6.77 -1.85 20.59
C HIS A 82 6.13 -2.83 19.57
N SER A 83 4.82 -2.81 19.44
CA SER A 83 4.06 -3.76 18.61
C SER A 83 3.75 -3.28 17.18
N GLY A 84 3.72 -1.97 16.97
CA GLY A 84 3.28 -1.30 15.74
C GLY A 84 1.78 -1.33 15.49
N GLU A 85 0.96 -1.77 16.45
CA GLU A 85 -0.48 -1.97 16.23
C GLU A 85 -1.28 -0.67 16.33
N LEU A 86 -1.91 -0.28 15.23
CA LEU A 86 -2.61 1.00 15.08
C LEU A 86 -3.79 1.16 16.06
N TYR A 87 -4.43 0.06 16.48
CA TYR A 87 -5.47 0.10 17.51
C TYR A 87 -4.97 0.70 18.84
N TYR A 88 -3.74 0.37 19.26
CA TYR A 88 -3.18 0.98 20.47
C TYR A 88 -2.92 2.48 20.26
N LEU A 89 -2.61 2.88 19.04
CA LEU A 89 -2.43 4.29 18.71
C LEU A 89 -3.75 5.06 18.71
N GLU A 90 -4.81 4.49 18.12
CA GLU A 90 -6.16 5.05 18.15
C GLU A 90 -6.71 5.12 19.57
N GLY A 91 -6.50 4.06 20.36
CA GLY A 91 -6.81 4.04 21.78
C GLY A 91 -6.11 5.17 22.54
N ALA A 92 -4.82 5.39 22.30
CA ALA A 92 -4.07 6.50 22.90
C ALA A 92 -4.65 7.87 22.54
N ILE A 93 -5.05 8.08 21.28
CA ILE A 93 -5.66 9.35 20.81
C ILE A 93 -7.03 9.57 21.47
N ILE A 94 -7.89 8.54 21.49
CA ILE A 94 -9.23 8.64 22.09
C ILE A 94 -9.13 8.91 23.59
N LEU A 95 -8.31 8.15 24.30
CA LEU A 95 -8.12 8.30 25.75
C LEU A 95 -7.50 9.67 26.07
N GLY A 96 -6.49 10.10 25.30
CA GLY A 96 -5.87 11.42 25.44
C GLY A 96 -6.84 12.56 25.19
N GLN A 97 -7.71 12.45 24.17
CA GLN A 97 -8.74 13.45 23.90
C GLN A 97 -9.78 13.51 25.02
N ARG A 98 -10.24 12.35 25.51
CA ARG A 98 -11.18 12.30 26.65
C ARG A 98 -10.58 12.91 27.91
N ALA A 99 -9.31 12.62 28.20
CA ALA A 99 -8.62 13.24 29.32
C ALA A 99 -8.58 14.77 29.17
N LEU A 100 -8.34 15.26 27.96
CA LEU A 100 -8.23 16.70 27.67
C LEU A 100 -9.59 17.41 27.79
N ASP A 101 -10.67 16.76 27.35
CA ASP A 101 -12.05 17.27 27.46
C ASP A 101 -12.49 17.44 28.93
N HIS A 102 -11.93 16.64 29.85
CA HIS A 102 -12.21 16.69 31.28
C HIS A 102 -11.20 17.52 32.09
N MET A 103 -10.15 18.05 31.46
CA MET A 103 -9.06 18.76 32.13
C MET A 103 -9.28 20.30 32.15
N PRO A 104 -9.19 20.97 33.32
CA PRO A 104 -9.29 22.43 33.42
C PRO A 104 -8.18 23.17 32.65
N ASP A 105 -8.45 24.39 32.19
CA ASP A 105 -7.47 25.20 31.43
C ASP A 105 -6.22 25.61 32.21
N GLY A 106 -6.29 25.68 33.55
CA GLY A 106 -5.18 26.04 34.43
C GLY A 106 -4.43 24.86 35.05
N ASP A 107 -4.68 23.63 34.58
CA ASP A 107 -4.06 22.43 35.12
C ASP A 107 -2.56 22.36 34.79
N SER A 108 -1.73 22.03 35.78
CA SER A 108 -0.28 21.91 35.62
C SER A 108 0.14 20.75 34.72
N GLU A 109 -0.69 19.71 34.57
CA GLU A 109 -0.39 18.52 33.75
C GLU A 109 -0.86 18.65 32.30
N LYS A 110 -1.62 19.72 31.98
CA LYS A 110 -2.14 19.99 30.63
C LYS A 110 -1.08 19.97 29.54
N PRO A 111 0.12 20.57 29.72
CA PRO A 111 1.14 20.53 28.67
C PRO A 111 1.64 19.11 28.35
N ASP A 112 1.71 18.23 29.34
CA ASP A 112 2.14 16.84 29.15
C ASP A 112 1.09 16.01 28.42
N LEU A 113 -0.19 16.24 28.71
CA LEU A 113 -1.28 15.60 27.99
C LEU A 113 -1.37 16.06 26.54
N LEU A 114 -1.22 17.37 26.28
CA LEU A 114 -1.14 17.93 24.92
C LEU A 114 0.04 17.33 24.14
N ARG A 115 1.20 17.20 24.79
CA ARG A 115 2.39 16.55 24.22
C ARG A 115 2.13 15.08 23.89
N LEU A 116 1.50 14.33 24.80
CA LEU A 116 1.19 12.91 24.61
C LEU A 116 0.24 12.68 23.44
N LEU A 117 -0.83 13.48 23.36
CA LEU A 117 -1.80 13.41 22.26
C LEU A 117 -1.15 13.78 20.92
N ALA A 118 -0.31 14.81 20.90
CA ALA A 118 0.43 15.21 19.71
C ALA A 118 1.43 14.13 19.24
N ASP A 119 2.08 13.44 20.17
CA ASP A 119 2.98 12.32 19.88
C ASP A 119 2.23 11.14 19.25
N ALA A 120 1.04 10.82 19.79
CA ALA A 120 0.17 9.80 19.20
C ALA A 120 -0.33 10.20 17.79
N LEU A 121 -0.72 11.47 17.59
CA LEU A 121 -1.13 11.98 16.27
C LEU A 121 0.04 12.00 15.27
N SER A 122 1.23 12.40 15.69
CA SER A 122 2.44 12.35 14.85
C SER A 122 2.80 10.90 14.48
N CYS A 123 2.73 9.98 15.44
CA CYS A 123 2.89 8.55 15.19
C CYS A 123 1.86 8.02 14.18
N ARG A 124 0.61 8.52 14.21
CA ARG A 124 -0.47 8.09 13.31
C ARG A 124 -0.27 8.66 11.91
N PHE A 125 0.17 9.91 11.82
CA PHE A 125 0.64 10.50 10.57
C PHE A 125 1.75 9.65 9.93
N GLU A 126 2.77 9.23 10.69
CA GLU A 126 3.84 8.37 10.15
C GLU A 126 3.36 7.01 9.61
N HIS A 127 2.18 6.55 10.01
CA HIS A 127 1.64 5.23 9.62
C HIS A 127 0.54 5.31 8.56
N LEU A 128 -0.29 6.35 8.60
CA LEU A 128 -1.44 6.50 7.69
C LEU A 128 -1.24 7.60 6.65
N ASP A 129 -0.17 8.40 6.76
CA ASP A 129 0.09 9.59 5.92
C ASP A 129 -1.07 10.61 5.91
N GLU A 130 -1.83 10.68 7.02
CA GLU A 130 -2.98 11.56 7.20
C GLU A 130 -2.54 12.97 7.65
N PRO A 131 -2.55 13.98 6.76
CA PRO A 131 -1.94 15.28 7.03
C PRO A 131 -2.70 16.10 8.09
N ASP A 132 -3.99 15.82 8.28
CA ASP A 132 -4.81 16.50 9.30
C ASP A 132 -4.28 16.17 10.72
N ASP A 133 -3.73 14.97 10.93
CA ASP A 133 -3.12 14.56 12.20
C ASP A 133 -1.84 15.34 12.50
N LEU A 134 -1.00 15.54 11.48
CA LEU A 134 0.23 16.30 11.61
C LEU A 134 -0.07 17.78 11.91
N VAL A 135 -1.07 18.36 11.25
CA VAL A 135 -1.52 19.72 11.54
C VAL A 135 -2.02 19.83 12.98
N MET A 136 -2.83 18.86 13.43
CA MET A 136 -3.34 18.84 14.80
C MET A 136 -2.21 18.67 15.83
N ALA A 137 -1.26 17.78 15.59
CA ALA A 137 -0.09 17.59 16.46
C ALA A 137 0.70 18.89 16.64
N ILE A 138 0.94 19.63 15.55
CA ILE A 138 1.63 20.93 15.60
C ILE A 138 0.86 21.93 16.45
N LEU A 139 -0.47 22.01 16.31
CA LEU A 139 -1.30 22.93 17.10
C LEU A 139 -1.24 22.62 18.60
N LEU A 140 -1.40 21.35 18.96
CA LEU A 140 -1.34 20.91 20.35
C LEU A 140 0.04 21.20 20.96
N LEU A 141 1.11 20.96 20.22
CA LEU A 141 2.48 21.26 20.67
C LEU A 141 2.75 22.76 20.77
N GLN A 142 2.22 23.58 19.85
CA GLN A 142 2.31 25.04 19.95
C GLN A 142 1.60 25.56 21.21
N GLN A 143 0.41 25.02 21.51
CA GLN A 143 -0.31 25.33 22.74
C GLN A 143 0.50 24.92 23.98
N ALA A 144 1.07 23.71 23.99
CA ALA A 144 1.93 23.27 25.07
C ALA A 144 3.16 24.18 25.26
N VAL A 145 3.81 24.62 24.17
CA VAL A 145 4.96 25.54 24.25
C VAL A 145 4.61 26.85 24.94
N VAL A 146 3.39 27.39 24.74
CA VAL A 146 2.95 28.63 25.40
C VAL A 146 2.70 28.42 26.89
N LEU A 147 2.21 27.23 27.27
CA LEU A 147 1.87 26.91 28.66
C LEU A 147 3.10 26.55 29.52
N VAL A 148 4.15 25.97 28.93
CA VAL A 148 5.35 25.55 29.67
C VAL A 148 6.36 26.69 29.84
N PRO A 149 6.77 27.04 31.09
CA PRO A 149 7.85 28.00 31.34
C PRO A 149 9.21 27.54 30.77
N ASP A 150 10.06 28.49 30.37
CA ASP A 150 11.35 28.16 29.71
C ASP A 150 12.35 27.38 30.59
N LYS A 151 12.18 27.40 31.92
CA LYS A 151 13.04 26.67 32.88
C LYS A 151 12.51 25.28 33.25
N ASP A 152 11.35 24.91 32.73
CA ASP A 152 10.72 23.63 33.01
C ASP A 152 11.36 22.51 32.16
N PRO A 153 11.79 21.38 32.74
CA PRO A 153 12.31 20.23 32.00
C PRO A 153 11.38 19.71 30.89
N VAL A 154 10.05 19.87 31.04
CA VAL A 154 9.06 19.46 30.04
C VAL A 154 9.20 20.27 28.75
N LYS A 155 9.69 21.52 28.83
CA LYS A 155 9.86 22.43 27.68
C LYS A 155 10.76 21.82 26.60
N SER A 156 11.84 21.17 27.03
CA SER A 156 12.80 20.47 26.17
C SER A 156 12.10 19.41 25.32
N THR A 157 11.28 18.57 25.96
CA THR A 157 10.56 17.48 25.29
C THR A 157 9.50 18.00 24.32
N VAL A 158 8.74 19.03 24.72
CA VAL A 158 7.71 19.65 23.87
C VAL A 158 8.35 20.31 22.63
N LEU A 159 9.44 21.06 22.81
CA LEU A 159 10.16 21.69 21.69
C LEU A 159 10.77 20.67 20.74
N ASN A 160 11.33 19.58 21.26
CA ASN A 160 11.83 18.48 20.42
C ASN A 160 10.72 17.83 19.60
N ASN A 161 9.57 17.53 20.20
CA ASN A 161 8.43 16.95 19.47
C ASN A 161 7.88 17.93 18.42
N LEU A 162 7.80 19.23 18.74
CA LEU A 162 7.36 20.26 17.79
C LEU A 162 8.33 20.36 16.59
N ALA A 163 9.63 20.30 16.85
CA ALA A 163 10.66 20.29 15.82
C ALA A 163 10.57 19.04 14.91
N ILE A 164 10.22 17.87 15.48
CA ILE A 164 9.97 16.65 14.70
C ILE A 164 8.76 16.86 13.77
N CYS A 165 7.65 17.38 14.28
CA CYS A 165 6.45 17.64 13.47
C CYS A 165 6.71 18.68 12.36
N TYR A 166 7.47 19.74 12.63
CA TYR A 166 7.87 20.69 11.57
C TYR A 166 8.74 20.03 10.50
N ARG A 167 9.69 19.17 10.88
CA ARG A 167 10.50 18.42 9.91
C ARG A 167 9.63 17.49 9.05
N GLN A 168 8.75 16.70 9.68
CA GLN A 168 7.79 15.84 8.98
C GLN A 168 6.91 16.63 8.00
N ARG A 169 6.47 17.83 8.40
CA ARG A 169 5.64 18.68 7.54
C ARG A 169 6.42 19.24 6.35
N SER A 170 7.67 19.63 6.57
CA SER A 170 8.56 20.05 5.48
C SER A 170 8.76 18.94 4.46
N GLU A 171 9.01 17.72 4.93
CA GLU A 171 9.14 16.53 4.08
C GLU A 171 7.86 16.31 3.25
N LEU A 172 6.68 16.36 3.89
CA LEU A 172 5.37 16.25 3.21
C LEU A 172 5.14 17.33 2.14
N LEU A 173 5.53 18.58 2.41
CA LEU A 173 5.32 19.70 1.49
C LEU A 173 6.18 19.58 0.22
N VAL A 174 7.36 18.97 0.32
CA VAL A 174 8.30 18.80 -0.80
C VAL A 174 8.16 17.45 -1.48
N ASP A 175 7.53 16.46 -0.82
CA ASP A 175 7.28 15.16 -1.41
C ASP A 175 6.35 15.28 -2.63
N THR A 176 6.81 14.70 -3.75
CA THR A 176 6.06 14.65 -5.02
C THR A 176 5.45 13.28 -5.28
N SER A 177 5.80 12.28 -4.46
CA SER A 177 5.44 10.87 -4.63
C SER A 177 4.17 10.47 -3.87
N LEU A 178 3.89 11.10 -2.72
CA LEU A 178 2.91 10.58 -1.77
C LEU A 178 1.56 11.32 -1.71
N HIS A 179 1.41 12.51 -2.30
CA HIS A 179 0.15 13.27 -2.18
C HIS A 179 -0.24 14.03 -3.45
N SER A 180 -1.54 13.99 -3.78
CA SER A 180 -2.11 14.91 -4.77
C SER A 180 -1.77 16.36 -4.37
N THR A 181 -1.45 17.22 -5.34
CA THR A 181 -1.18 18.66 -5.12
C THR A 181 -2.26 19.32 -4.26
N SER A 182 -3.51 18.86 -4.37
CA SER A 182 -4.65 19.28 -3.55
C SER A 182 -4.44 19.05 -2.03
N VAL A 183 -3.86 17.92 -1.63
CA VAL A 183 -3.63 17.63 -0.20
C VAL A 183 -2.52 18.49 0.38
N ARG A 184 -1.40 18.66 -0.34
CA ARG A 184 -0.30 19.56 0.07
C ARG A 184 -0.79 21.01 0.20
N LEU A 185 -1.64 21.46 -0.73
CA LEU A 185 -2.30 22.76 -0.66
C LEU A 185 -3.29 22.85 0.52
N LYS A 186 -4.07 21.80 0.81
CA LYS A 186 -4.97 21.75 1.96
C LYS A 186 -4.19 21.94 3.28
N THR A 187 -3.05 21.27 3.42
CA THR A 187 -2.15 21.42 4.58
C THR A 187 -1.70 22.87 4.74
N VAL A 188 -1.30 23.55 3.66
CA VAL A 188 -0.94 24.98 3.68
C VAL A 188 -2.12 25.89 4.04
N VAL A 189 -3.30 25.65 3.44
CA VAL A 189 -4.50 26.48 3.64
C VAL A 189 -5.08 26.36 5.04
N GLN A 190 -5.06 25.16 5.64
CA GLN A 190 -5.48 24.95 7.03
C GLN A 190 -4.63 25.79 7.99
N ILE A 191 -3.31 25.88 7.75
CA ILE A 191 -2.39 26.69 8.54
C ILE A 191 -2.69 28.18 8.39
N ASP A 192 -2.99 28.66 7.19
CA ASP A 192 -3.26 30.08 6.96
C ASP A 192 -4.59 30.53 7.61
N LYS A 193 -5.60 29.65 7.62
CA LYS A 193 -6.83 29.86 8.39
C LYS A 193 -6.58 29.88 9.91
N LEU A 194 -5.68 29.04 10.41
CA LEU A 194 -5.35 28.95 11.83
C LEU A 194 -4.38 30.06 12.31
N ARG A 195 -3.47 30.54 11.45
CA ARG A 195 -2.62 31.73 11.70
C ARG A 195 -3.43 33.01 11.89
N ARG A 196 -4.55 33.15 11.19
CA ARG A 196 -5.50 34.26 11.38
C ARG A 196 -6.25 34.19 12.72
N LEU A 197 -6.36 32.99 13.31
CA LEU A 197 -6.97 32.78 14.63
C LEU A 197 -5.96 32.95 15.78
N VAL A 198 -4.66 32.72 15.54
CA VAL A 198 -3.57 32.90 16.50
C VAL A 198 -2.72 34.11 16.10
N HIS A 199 -3.29 35.30 16.22
CA HIS A 199 -2.51 36.53 16.13
C HIS A 199 -1.43 36.55 17.22
N LEU A 200 -0.18 36.82 16.83
CA LEU A 200 1.06 36.90 17.62
C LEU A 200 1.84 35.57 17.73
N VAL A 201 2.76 35.35 16.78
CA VAL A 201 4.17 34.90 16.96
C VAL A 201 4.65 34.21 15.66
N SER A 202 5.39 34.93 14.81
CA SER A 202 6.81 34.64 14.57
C SER A 202 7.41 35.58 13.51
N PRO A 203 8.45 36.38 13.82
CA PRO A 203 9.17 37.27 12.90
C PRO A 203 9.90 36.57 11.73
N SER A 204 9.86 35.25 11.65
CA SER A 204 10.72 34.44 10.76
C SER A 204 10.41 34.58 9.27
N ILE A 205 9.14 34.79 8.90
CA ILE A 205 8.74 34.96 7.48
C ILE A 205 9.20 36.31 6.95
N VAL A 206 8.98 37.37 7.73
CA VAL A 206 9.47 38.73 7.43
C VAL A 206 11.01 38.75 7.35
N ARG A 207 11.69 37.88 8.08
CA ARG A 207 13.16 37.77 8.07
C ARG A 207 13.70 37.06 6.81
N VAL A 208 12.98 36.09 6.26
CA VAL A 208 13.36 35.39 5.01
C VAL A 208 13.16 36.30 3.79
N GLU A 209 12.11 37.12 3.77
CA GLU A 209 11.94 38.18 2.76
C GLU A 209 13.07 39.21 2.84
N ARG A 210 13.46 39.62 4.06
CA ARG A 210 14.59 40.55 4.29
C ARG A 210 15.97 39.98 3.91
N MET A 211 16.20 38.68 4.08
CA MET A 211 17.48 38.05 3.73
C MET A 211 17.69 37.92 2.22
N ASN A 212 16.61 37.74 1.44
CA ASN A 212 16.70 37.68 -0.02
C ASN A 212 16.72 39.05 -0.70
N ALA A 213 16.25 40.11 -0.04
CA ALA A 213 16.14 41.45 -0.62
C ALA A 213 17.41 42.33 -0.50
N GLY A 214 18.39 41.99 0.34
CA GLY A 214 19.67 42.70 0.40
C GLY A 214 19.60 44.19 0.80
N GLU A 215 18.46 44.71 1.27
CA GLU A 215 18.28 46.13 1.57
C GLU A 215 17.93 46.38 3.05
N PRO A 216 18.76 47.13 3.80
CA PRO A 216 18.41 47.64 5.12
C PRO A 216 17.74 49.02 5.00
N GLY A 217 16.41 49.10 5.20
CA GLY A 217 15.77 50.38 5.56
C GLY A 217 14.44 50.79 4.94
N ALA A 218 13.71 49.95 4.20
CA ALA A 218 12.38 50.35 3.67
C ALA A 218 11.23 49.96 4.61
N GLU A 219 10.38 50.94 4.98
CA GLU A 219 9.09 50.73 5.64
C GLU A 219 8.05 50.09 4.68
N PRO A 220 7.05 49.36 5.21
CA PRO A 220 6.17 48.54 4.39
C PRO A 220 5.16 49.39 3.61
N GLN A 221 5.28 49.39 2.29
CA GLN A 221 4.15 49.56 1.38
C GLN A 221 3.92 48.23 0.68
N ASP A 222 3.03 47.38 1.20
CA ASP A 222 2.42 46.33 0.37
C ASP A 222 1.18 45.71 1.04
N ASP A 223 0.02 46.30 0.79
CA ASP A 223 -1.29 45.67 1.00
C ASP A 223 -1.74 44.84 -0.22
N GLN A 224 -0.91 44.70 -1.27
CA GLN A 224 -1.28 44.01 -2.52
C GLN A 224 -0.99 42.51 -2.56
N TRP A 225 -0.29 41.94 -1.57
CA TRP A 225 0.06 40.51 -1.51
C TRP A 225 -0.80 39.65 -0.59
N THR A 226 -1.88 40.21 0.00
CA THR A 226 -2.86 39.41 0.76
C THR A 226 -3.76 38.61 -0.20
N PHE A 227 -3.15 37.61 -0.84
CA PHE A 227 -3.74 36.78 -1.87
C PHE A 227 -4.82 35.86 -1.28
N ASN A 228 -6.04 35.98 -1.79
CA ASN A 228 -7.19 35.20 -1.35
C ASN A 228 -7.13 33.79 -1.98
N LEU A 229 -6.35 32.88 -1.36
CA LEU A 229 -6.11 31.49 -1.77
C LEU A 229 -7.40 30.66 -2.01
N GLN A 230 -8.54 31.10 -1.48
CA GLN A 230 -9.82 30.39 -1.60
C GLN A 230 -10.54 30.60 -2.95
N GLN A 231 -10.32 31.74 -3.63
CA GLN A 231 -10.99 32.04 -4.90
C GLN A 231 -10.22 31.58 -6.14
N ASN A 232 -8.94 31.21 -6.00
CA ASN A 232 -8.05 30.89 -7.12
C ASN A 232 -7.70 29.40 -7.24
N ALA A 233 -8.40 28.50 -6.55
CA ALA A 233 -8.19 27.06 -6.69
C ALA A 233 -8.27 26.59 -8.16
N ASP A 234 -9.10 27.25 -8.98
CA ASP A 234 -9.26 26.94 -10.40
C ASP A 234 -8.14 27.53 -11.28
N PHE A 235 -7.58 28.71 -10.95
CA PHE A 235 -6.42 29.31 -11.65
C PHE A 235 -5.10 28.58 -11.32
N VAL A 236 -5.03 27.99 -10.12
CA VAL A 236 -3.90 27.22 -9.58
C VAL A 236 -3.74 25.85 -10.27
N ILE A 237 -4.78 25.34 -10.95
CA ILE A 237 -4.71 24.09 -11.71
C ILE A 237 -3.92 24.26 -13.03
N ASP A 238 -3.88 25.48 -13.59
CA ASP A 238 -3.34 25.72 -14.92
C ASP A 238 -1.84 26.11 -14.95
N HIS A 239 -1.22 26.48 -13.81
CA HIS A 239 0.17 26.94 -13.71
C HIS A 239 0.94 26.28 -12.53
N PRO A 240 1.73 25.19 -12.73
CA PRO A 240 2.33 24.39 -11.66
C PRO A 240 3.59 24.99 -10.99
N ASP A 241 4.35 25.83 -11.69
CA ASP A 241 5.65 26.33 -11.22
C ASP A 241 5.58 27.26 -9.98
N PRO A 242 4.58 28.17 -9.84
CA PRO A 242 4.47 29.04 -8.66
C PRO A 242 4.14 28.27 -7.37
N ILE A 243 3.35 27.19 -7.48
CA ILE A 243 2.91 26.39 -6.33
C ILE A 243 4.07 25.58 -5.77
N GLU A 244 4.86 24.97 -6.65
CA GLU A 244 6.02 24.20 -6.21
C GLU A 244 7.06 25.10 -5.54
N LYS A 245 7.22 26.34 -6.02
CA LYS A 245 8.05 27.36 -5.36
C LYS A 245 7.52 27.74 -3.98
N LEU A 246 6.20 27.95 -3.86
CA LEU A 246 5.55 28.29 -2.60
C LEU A 246 5.65 27.15 -1.57
N LEU A 247 5.38 25.92 -1.97
CA LEU A 247 5.51 24.73 -1.11
C LEU A 247 6.95 24.56 -0.59
N LYS A 248 7.95 24.76 -1.46
CA LYS A 248 9.36 24.79 -1.04
C LYS A 248 9.61 25.88 0.00
N LEU A 249 9.14 27.11 -0.18
CA LEU A 249 9.33 28.18 0.81
C LEU A 249 8.74 27.85 2.19
N PHE A 250 7.54 27.28 2.25
CA PHE A 250 6.95 26.81 3.50
C PHE A 250 7.75 25.69 4.15
N ALA A 251 8.21 24.73 3.35
CA ALA A 251 9.06 23.65 3.81
C ALA A 251 10.41 24.15 4.37
N LEU A 252 10.99 25.20 3.79
CA LEU A 252 12.21 25.83 4.32
C LEU A 252 11.96 26.46 5.69
N ALA A 253 10.87 27.21 5.82
CA ALA A 253 10.52 27.88 7.07
C ALA A 253 10.31 26.87 8.21
N ASP A 254 9.72 25.72 7.91
CA ASP A 254 9.53 24.63 8.86
C ASP A 254 10.87 24.02 9.30
N LEU A 255 11.79 23.74 8.36
CA LEU A 255 13.11 23.21 8.70
C LEU A 255 13.96 24.21 9.49
N MET A 256 13.90 25.49 9.15
CA MET A 256 14.58 26.54 9.94
C MET A 256 14.05 26.59 11.37
N SER A 257 12.73 26.49 11.53
CA SER A 257 12.09 26.46 12.85
C SER A 257 12.50 25.20 13.63
N ALA A 258 12.46 24.03 13.00
CA ALA A 258 12.88 22.77 13.61
C ALA A 258 14.35 22.79 14.05
N ILE A 259 15.27 23.22 13.18
CA ILE A 259 16.70 23.31 13.49
C ILE A 259 16.96 24.28 14.64
N SER A 260 16.32 25.45 14.63
CA SER A 260 16.43 26.42 15.72
C SER A 260 15.93 25.85 17.05
N MET A 261 14.84 25.07 17.04
CA MET A 261 14.32 24.40 18.22
C MET A 261 15.26 23.31 18.72
N TYR A 262 15.81 22.46 17.84
CA TYR A 262 16.79 21.45 18.25
C TYR A 262 18.04 22.09 18.88
N GLN A 263 18.58 23.15 18.27
CA GLN A 263 19.72 23.90 18.82
C GLN A 263 19.37 24.49 20.20
N ARG A 264 18.19 25.10 20.33
CA ARG A 264 17.74 25.66 21.60
C ARG A 264 17.60 24.60 22.69
N VAL A 265 17.07 23.43 22.36
CA VAL A 265 16.94 22.33 23.33
C VAL A 265 18.31 21.82 23.76
N ILE A 266 19.25 21.69 22.83
CA ILE A 266 20.64 21.31 23.12
C ILE A 266 21.34 22.32 24.04
N GLU A 267 21.07 23.63 23.89
CA GLU A 267 21.61 24.67 24.78
C GLU A 267 21.04 24.62 26.21
N LEU A 268 19.80 24.15 26.37
CA LEU A 268 19.09 24.10 27.65
C LEU A 268 19.37 22.82 28.44
N GLU A 269 19.74 21.74 27.75
CA GLU A 269 20.03 20.43 28.35
C GLU A 269 21.45 20.37 28.94
N PRO A 270 21.64 19.79 30.14
CA PRO A 270 22.98 19.51 30.67
C PRO A 270 23.75 18.54 29.76
N ASP A 271 25.06 18.73 29.62
CA ASP A 271 25.93 17.88 28.77
C ASP A 271 25.86 16.37 29.09
N ALA A 272 25.54 16.02 30.34
CA ALA A 272 25.39 14.65 30.81
C ALA A 272 23.95 14.08 30.65
N SER A 273 23.04 14.79 29.98
CA SER A 273 21.65 14.38 29.82
C SER A 273 21.55 13.15 28.92
N PRO A 274 20.80 12.09 29.34
CA PRO A 274 20.64 10.88 28.54
C PRO A 274 19.85 11.10 27.24
N ALA A 275 19.20 12.25 27.08
CA ALA A 275 18.49 12.63 25.85
C ALA A 275 19.42 13.19 24.76
N MET A 276 20.65 13.62 25.12
CA MET A 276 21.58 14.29 24.22
C MET A 276 21.89 13.53 22.92
N PRO A 277 22.14 12.20 22.93
CA PRO A 277 22.34 11.46 21.68
C PRO A 277 21.17 11.58 20.70
N MET A 278 19.93 11.59 21.21
CA MET A 278 18.72 11.68 20.40
C MET A 278 18.51 13.09 19.83
N LEU A 279 18.82 14.13 20.62
CA LEU A 279 18.73 15.52 20.18
C LEU A 279 19.73 15.83 19.05
N PHE A 280 20.98 15.38 19.17
CA PHE A 280 21.97 15.52 18.11
C PHE A 280 21.59 14.71 16.86
N TYR A 281 21.01 13.52 17.02
CA TYR A 281 20.47 12.75 15.89
C TYR A 281 19.33 13.50 15.17
N ASN A 282 18.38 14.09 15.91
CA ASN A 282 17.27 14.85 15.33
C ASN A 282 17.75 16.13 14.63
N LEU A 283 18.73 16.83 15.21
CA LEU A 283 19.39 17.97 14.57
C LEU A 283 20.05 17.56 13.26
N ALA A 284 20.83 16.46 13.26
CA ALA A 284 21.47 15.94 12.06
C ALA A 284 20.46 15.59 10.96
N GLN A 285 19.31 15.02 11.31
CA GLN A 285 18.22 14.76 10.36
C GLN A 285 17.63 16.05 9.79
N GLY A 286 17.35 17.06 10.62
CA GLY A 286 16.83 18.35 10.17
C GLY A 286 17.77 19.06 9.19
N LEU A 287 19.08 19.05 9.49
CA LEU A 287 20.12 19.61 8.63
C LEU A 287 20.25 18.82 7.31
N LEU A 288 20.18 17.49 7.35
CA LEU A 288 20.17 16.65 6.15
C LEU A 288 18.95 16.96 5.26
N SER A 289 17.75 17.05 5.84
CA SER A 289 16.53 17.37 5.08
C SER A 289 16.65 18.76 4.42
N ARG A 290 17.24 19.75 5.12
CA ARG A 290 17.50 21.08 4.54
C ARG A 290 18.53 21.03 3.41
N PHE A 291 19.62 20.28 3.59
CA PHE A 291 20.62 20.07 2.54
C PHE A 291 20.01 19.42 1.28
N VAL A 292 19.17 18.40 1.43
CA VAL A 292 18.59 17.68 0.28
C VAL A 292 17.78 18.61 -0.61
N ILE A 293 17.03 19.54 -0.02
CA ILE A 293 16.09 20.41 -0.74
C ILE A 293 16.76 21.70 -1.23
N TRP A 294 17.66 22.31 -0.42
CA TRP A 294 18.27 23.61 -0.72
C TRP A 294 19.76 23.57 -1.08
N LYS A 295 20.42 22.42 -0.95
CA LYS A 295 21.83 22.23 -1.35
C LYS A 295 22.80 23.21 -0.67
N ASN A 296 22.56 23.55 0.59
CA ASN A 296 23.49 24.36 1.39
C ASN A 296 24.60 23.48 1.96
N ASP A 297 25.81 23.58 1.43
CA ASP A 297 26.93 22.69 1.78
C ASP A 297 27.31 22.72 3.27
N ASN A 298 27.14 23.84 3.96
CA ASN A 298 27.40 23.95 5.40
C ASN A 298 26.49 23.02 6.22
N ASP A 299 25.26 22.77 5.76
CA ASP A 299 24.31 21.91 6.47
C ASP A 299 24.76 20.45 6.50
N LEU A 300 25.46 19.99 5.46
CA LEU A 300 25.94 18.61 5.39
C LEU A 300 27.07 18.37 6.39
N GLU A 301 28.01 19.29 6.50
CA GLU A 301 29.11 19.20 7.48
C GLU A 301 28.58 19.34 8.92
N ASP A 302 27.66 20.27 9.17
CA ASP A 302 27.01 20.39 10.48
C ASP A 302 26.22 19.12 10.84
N ALA A 303 25.54 18.50 9.87
CA ALA A 303 24.83 17.24 10.08
C ALA A 303 25.78 16.08 10.40
N ILE A 304 26.93 16.00 9.72
CA ILE A 304 27.98 15.00 10.00
C ILE A 304 28.52 15.19 11.42
N SER A 305 28.81 16.42 11.81
CA SER A 305 29.28 16.76 13.16
C SER A 305 28.27 16.38 14.24
N ALA A 306 26.99 16.74 14.05
CA ALA A 306 25.91 16.38 14.96
C ALA A 306 25.72 14.86 15.04
N SER A 307 25.73 14.14 13.92
CA SER A 307 25.64 12.67 13.89
C SER A 307 26.81 12.00 14.63
N HIS A 308 28.03 12.52 14.47
CA HIS A 308 29.19 12.02 15.21
C HIS A 308 29.04 12.23 16.72
N ARG A 309 28.57 13.40 17.17
CA ARG A 309 28.27 13.65 18.59
C ARG A 309 27.22 12.68 19.13
N ALA A 310 26.17 12.38 18.36
CA ALA A 310 25.16 11.39 18.75
C ALA A 310 25.77 10.00 18.98
N ILE A 311 26.69 9.56 18.13
CA ILE A 311 27.37 8.26 18.24
C ILE A 311 28.30 8.22 19.46
N VAL A 312 29.09 9.26 19.68
CA VAL A 312 30.05 9.35 20.80
C VAL A 312 29.36 9.38 22.15
N LEU A 313 28.25 10.12 22.26
CA LEU A 313 27.48 10.24 23.51
C LEU A 313 26.62 9.00 23.79
N CYS A 314 26.41 8.12 22.80
CA CYS A 314 25.59 6.92 22.96
C CYS A 314 26.42 5.74 23.51
N PRO A 315 26.08 5.20 24.71
CA PRO A 315 26.79 4.07 25.29
C PRO A 315 26.82 2.85 24.37
N ASP A 316 27.90 2.07 24.44
CA ASP A 316 27.99 0.78 23.74
C ASP A 316 26.91 -0.19 24.25
N GLY A 317 26.21 -0.85 23.33
CA GLY A 317 25.10 -1.75 23.64
C GLY A 317 23.70 -1.11 23.73
N HIS A 318 23.59 0.21 23.54
CA HIS A 318 22.27 0.88 23.51
C HIS A 318 21.52 0.60 22.19
N ASP A 319 20.24 0.23 22.27
CA ASP A 319 19.42 -0.21 21.12
C ASP A 319 19.39 0.78 19.95
N ARG A 320 19.43 2.09 20.24
CA ARG A 320 19.40 3.16 19.23
C ARG A 320 20.75 3.45 18.56
N LYS A 321 21.86 2.88 19.03
CA LYS A 321 23.20 3.16 18.48
C LYS A 321 23.31 2.79 17.00
N ALA A 322 22.65 1.70 16.62
CA ALA A 322 22.56 1.28 15.23
C ALA A 322 21.86 2.32 14.33
N THR A 323 20.81 2.99 14.82
CA THR A 323 20.13 4.07 14.10
C THR A 323 21.04 5.28 13.87
N TYR A 324 21.87 5.63 14.85
CA TYR A 324 22.81 6.75 14.74
C TYR A 324 23.93 6.45 13.73
N LEU A 325 24.50 5.24 13.79
CA LEU A 325 25.48 4.77 12.81
C LEU A 325 24.94 4.76 11.37
N ALA A 326 23.66 4.40 11.21
CA ALA A 326 23.03 4.42 9.89
C ALA A 326 22.86 5.83 9.33
N LEU A 327 22.51 6.81 10.16
CA LEU A 327 22.44 8.20 9.74
C LEU A 327 23.82 8.74 9.35
N ALA A 328 24.86 8.45 10.15
CA ALA A 328 26.24 8.80 9.79
C ALA A 328 26.64 8.19 8.43
N GLY A 329 26.31 6.92 8.19
CA GLY A 329 26.60 6.28 6.91
C GLY A 329 25.91 6.96 5.72
N ARG A 330 24.64 7.36 5.88
CA ARG A 330 23.91 8.13 4.85
C ARG A 330 24.54 9.50 4.60
N LEU A 331 24.95 10.20 5.64
CA LEU A 331 25.57 11.52 5.55
C LEU A 331 26.92 11.47 4.83
N MET A 332 27.77 10.51 5.20
CA MET A 332 29.06 10.28 4.52
C MET A 332 28.87 9.92 3.05
N HIS A 333 27.84 9.13 2.73
CA HIS A 333 27.50 8.87 1.33
C HIS A 333 27.10 10.15 0.58
N ARG A 334 26.24 11.00 1.15
CA ARG A 334 25.87 12.27 0.52
C ARG A 334 27.09 13.16 0.29
N ARG A 335 28.06 13.16 1.20
CA ARG A 335 29.32 13.88 1.01
C ARG A 335 30.14 13.28 -0.13
N PHE A 336 30.28 11.94 -0.18
CA PHE A 336 30.92 11.25 -1.31
C PHE A 336 30.28 11.60 -2.65
N GLU A 337 28.94 11.67 -2.75
CA GLU A 337 28.27 12.03 -4.00
C GLU A 337 28.71 13.40 -4.53
N LEU A 338 28.99 14.35 -3.64
CA LEU A 338 29.43 15.71 -3.98
C LEU A 338 30.94 15.80 -4.22
N THR A 339 31.74 15.24 -3.29
CA THR A 339 33.19 15.42 -3.26
C THR A 339 33.95 14.38 -4.07
N LYS A 340 33.32 13.24 -4.34
CA LYS A 340 33.92 12.02 -4.92
C LYS A 340 35.13 11.49 -4.13
N GLN A 341 35.23 11.81 -2.84
CA GLN A 341 36.32 11.34 -1.98
C GLN A 341 36.04 9.92 -1.47
N TYR A 342 36.82 8.95 -1.92
CA TYR A 342 36.62 7.54 -1.56
C TYR A 342 36.70 7.23 -0.06
N ILE A 343 37.38 8.07 0.73
CA ILE A 343 37.42 7.90 2.20
C ILE A 343 36.03 8.03 2.83
N ASP A 344 35.17 8.88 2.27
CA ASP A 344 33.79 9.05 2.74
C ASP A 344 32.93 7.83 2.39
N LEU A 345 33.19 7.22 1.23
CA LEU A 345 32.55 5.97 0.82
C LEU A 345 32.91 4.83 1.78
N GLU A 346 34.19 4.70 2.13
CA GLU A 346 34.66 3.70 3.10
C GLU A 346 34.04 3.92 4.49
N CYS A 347 33.98 5.17 4.95
CA CYS A 347 33.34 5.53 6.21
C CYS A 347 31.83 5.24 6.20
N ALA A 348 31.16 5.49 5.07
CA ALA A 348 29.75 5.17 4.89
C ALA A 348 29.49 3.66 4.99
N ILE A 349 30.31 2.86 4.30
CA ILE A 349 30.23 1.40 4.32
C ILE A 349 30.50 0.85 5.72
N SER A 350 31.54 1.34 6.40
CA SER A 350 31.90 0.89 7.74
C SER A 350 30.79 1.17 8.77
N SER A 351 30.22 2.38 8.71
CA SER A 351 29.16 2.81 9.63
C SER A 351 27.88 2.00 9.44
N LEU A 352 27.45 1.79 8.19
CA LEU A 352 26.26 1.00 7.88
C LEU A 352 26.46 -0.50 8.21
N LYS A 353 27.65 -1.07 7.98
CA LYS A 353 27.96 -2.46 8.38
C LYS A 353 27.84 -2.64 9.90
N SER A 354 28.41 -1.70 10.65
CA SER A 354 28.33 -1.70 12.11
C SER A 354 26.89 -1.59 12.60
N ALA A 355 26.06 -0.75 11.96
CA ALA A 355 24.64 -0.64 12.27
C ALA A 355 23.88 -1.97 12.07
N VAL A 356 24.14 -2.68 10.96
CA VAL A 356 23.49 -3.97 10.67
C VAL A 356 23.84 -5.05 11.70
N GLN A 357 25.11 -5.11 12.12
CA GLN A 357 25.65 -6.09 13.06
C GLN A 357 25.07 -5.96 14.48
N LEU A 358 24.68 -4.76 14.90
CA LEU A 358 24.22 -4.48 16.27
C LEU A 358 22.84 -5.07 16.62
N GLY A 359 22.18 -5.83 15.75
CA GLY A 359 21.03 -6.66 16.15
C GLY A 359 19.70 -5.92 16.29
N SER A 360 19.69 -4.74 16.92
CA SER A 360 18.53 -4.00 17.44
C SER A 360 17.68 -3.23 16.42
N VAL A 361 18.08 -3.21 15.15
CA VAL A 361 17.40 -2.46 14.08
C VAL A 361 16.16 -3.20 13.60
N LYS A 362 15.02 -2.50 13.47
CA LYS A 362 13.80 -3.04 12.84
C LYS A 362 14.14 -3.68 11.47
N PRO A 363 13.56 -4.84 11.10
CA PRO A 363 13.90 -5.56 9.87
C PRO A 363 13.93 -4.69 8.60
N PHE A 364 12.93 -3.82 8.41
CA PHE A 364 12.87 -2.88 7.29
C PHE A 364 14.07 -1.91 7.23
N MET A 365 14.44 -1.35 8.39
CA MET A 365 15.57 -0.41 8.49
C MET A 365 16.90 -1.12 8.24
N ARG A 366 17.07 -2.36 8.72
CA ARG A 366 18.26 -3.19 8.43
C ARG A 366 18.40 -3.45 6.93
N ILE A 367 17.29 -3.70 6.24
CA ILE A 367 17.29 -3.96 4.80
C ILE A 367 17.64 -2.71 4.00
N ASN A 368 17.10 -1.54 4.33
CA ASN A 368 17.49 -0.28 3.68
C ASN A 368 18.98 0.03 3.87
N MET A 369 19.53 -0.29 5.05
CA MET A 369 20.97 -0.18 5.31
C MET A 369 21.78 -1.15 4.44
N LEU A 370 21.33 -2.41 4.31
CA LEU A 370 21.96 -3.41 3.44
C LEU A 370 21.94 -3.01 1.95
N ILE A 371 20.84 -2.48 1.44
CA ILE A 371 20.78 -1.97 0.06
C ILE A 371 21.75 -0.82 -0.12
N SER A 372 21.74 0.14 0.82
CA SER A 372 22.61 1.32 0.76
C SER A 372 24.08 0.90 0.72
N LEU A 373 24.50 -0.04 1.57
CA LEU A 373 25.87 -0.60 1.57
C LEU A 373 26.33 -1.10 0.21
N CYS A 374 25.41 -1.62 -0.59
CA CYS A 374 25.76 -2.36 -1.79
C CYS A 374 25.67 -1.51 -3.06
N ILE A 375 24.96 -0.36 -3.01
CA ILE A 375 25.14 0.74 -3.97
C ILE A 375 26.61 1.22 -3.98
N PHE A 376 27.34 1.03 -2.88
CA PHE A 376 28.73 1.49 -2.69
C PHE A 376 29.80 0.43 -2.97
N SER A 377 29.38 -0.77 -3.34
CA SER A 377 30.26 -1.94 -3.50
C SER A 377 30.23 -2.43 -4.95
N SER A 378 30.98 -3.48 -5.27
CA SER A 378 30.98 -4.07 -6.61
C SER A 378 29.59 -4.57 -7.02
N PRO A 379 29.30 -4.72 -8.33
CA PRO A 379 28.07 -5.32 -8.85
C PRO A 379 27.63 -6.61 -8.16
N GLU A 380 28.58 -7.49 -7.82
CA GLU A 380 28.31 -8.76 -7.17
C GLU A 380 27.75 -8.55 -5.75
N THR A 381 28.26 -7.54 -5.05
CA THR A 381 27.81 -7.20 -3.70
C THR A 381 26.41 -6.56 -3.75
N LEU A 382 26.14 -5.73 -4.76
CA LEU A 382 24.81 -5.16 -5.05
C LEU A 382 23.77 -6.27 -5.26
N LEU A 383 24.07 -7.23 -6.13
CA LEU A 383 23.18 -8.36 -6.39
C LEU A 383 22.96 -9.24 -5.16
N LEU A 384 24.01 -9.49 -4.36
CA LEU A 384 23.89 -10.27 -3.12
C LEU A 384 22.97 -9.59 -2.09
N ALA A 385 23.05 -8.27 -1.92
CA ALA A 385 22.17 -7.58 -0.99
C ALA A 385 20.73 -7.51 -1.45
N HIS A 386 20.50 -7.25 -2.74
CA HIS A 386 19.15 -7.36 -3.31
C HIS A 386 18.61 -8.78 -3.16
N SER A 387 19.44 -9.80 -3.35
CA SER A 387 19.06 -11.19 -3.06
C SER A 387 18.61 -11.36 -1.60
N CYS A 388 19.40 -10.91 -0.63
CA CYS A 388 19.04 -10.98 0.79
C CYS A 388 17.72 -10.27 1.10
N LEU A 389 17.46 -9.12 0.47
CA LEU A 389 16.18 -8.41 0.60
C LEU A 389 15.03 -9.24 0.07
N ILE A 390 15.13 -9.72 -1.18
CA ILE A 390 14.05 -10.45 -1.85
C ILE A 390 13.69 -11.73 -1.07
N HIS A 391 14.69 -12.45 -0.55
CA HIS A 391 14.47 -13.66 0.24
C HIS A 391 13.81 -13.41 1.61
N ARG A 392 13.84 -12.17 2.13
CA ARG A 392 13.24 -11.79 3.42
C ARG A 392 11.92 -11.04 3.24
N LEU A 393 11.42 -10.86 2.01
CA LEU A 393 10.17 -10.14 1.75
C LEU A 393 8.97 -10.75 2.49
N SER A 394 8.87 -12.08 2.56
CA SER A 394 7.80 -12.78 3.27
C SER A 394 7.85 -12.60 4.79
N GLU A 395 9.03 -12.35 5.36
CA GLU A 395 9.19 -12.00 6.78
C GLU A 395 8.82 -10.55 7.07
N LEU A 396 9.01 -9.66 6.09
CA LEU A 396 8.61 -8.26 6.21
C LEU A 396 7.11 -8.07 5.99
N VAL A 397 6.55 -8.77 5.02
CA VAL A 397 5.11 -8.83 4.76
C VAL A 397 4.56 -10.03 5.53
N TRP A 398 4.64 -9.94 6.85
CA TRP A 398 4.43 -11.09 7.72
C TRP A 398 2.96 -11.53 7.75
N LEU A 399 2.71 -12.85 7.67
CA LEU A 399 1.34 -13.39 7.69
C LEU A 399 0.60 -13.07 9.01
N GLY A 400 1.33 -12.85 10.09
CA GLY A 400 0.77 -12.47 11.40
C GLY A 400 0.32 -11.01 11.48
N ASP A 401 0.66 -10.20 10.47
CA ASP A 401 0.16 -8.84 10.33
C ASP A 401 -1.23 -8.82 9.66
N THR A 402 -2.00 -7.76 9.90
CA THR A 402 -3.26 -7.54 9.20
C THR A 402 -3.04 -7.42 7.69
N VAL A 403 -4.06 -7.72 6.89
CA VAL A 403 -4.00 -7.59 5.41
C VAL A 403 -3.62 -6.16 5.01
N GLN A 404 -4.15 -5.16 5.72
CA GLN A 404 -3.84 -3.74 5.50
C GLN A 404 -2.37 -3.44 5.75
N ARG A 405 -1.80 -3.96 6.85
CA ARG A 405 -0.39 -3.77 7.18
C ARG A 405 0.53 -4.45 6.17
N ARG A 406 0.16 -5.66 5.73
CA ARG A 406 0.86 -6.35 4.64
C ARG A 406 0.86 -5.54 3.34
N TYR A 407 -0.29 -5.00 2.95
CA TYR A 407 -0.39 -4.11 1.79
C TYR A 407 0.43 -2.83 1.92
N ALA A 408 0.44 -2.19 3.09
CA ALA A 408 1.29 -1.02 3.36
C ALA A 408 2.78 -1.37 3.28
N HIS A 409 3.17 -2.55 3.78
CA HIS A 409 4.54 -3.04 3.63
C HIS A 409 4.89 -3.32 2.16
N CYS A 410 4.00 -3.96 1.38
CA CYS A 410 4.20 -4.18 -0.06
C CYS A 410 4.39 -2.85 -0.81
N ALA A 411 3.56 -1.84 -0.53
CA ALA A 411 3.66 -0.51 -1.15
C ALA A 411 5.03 0.14 -0.92
N ARG A 412 5.56 0.04 0.31
CA ARG A 412 6.88 0.57 0.67
C ARG A 412 8.05 -0.23 0.08
N LEU A 413 7.86 -1.53 -0.15
CA LEU A 413 8.89 -2.42 -0.66
C LEU A 413 8.95 -2.45 -2.19
N GLY A 414 7.90 -2.04 -2.90
CA GLY A 414 7.82 -2.08 -4.36
C GLY A 414 8.98 -1.35 -5.06
N ASP A 415 9.40 -0.19 -4.55
CA ASP A 415 10.55 0.55 -5.09
C ASP A 415 11.88 -0.21 -4.93
N HIS A 416 12.03 -0.97 -3.85
CA HIS A 416 13.21 -1.80 -3.63
C HIS A 416 13.23 -3.03 -4.55
N VAL A 417 12.06 -3.62 -4.84
CA VAL A 417 11.92 -4.72 -5.79
C VAL A 417 12.26 -4.24 -7.20
N THR A 418 11.64 -3.15 -7.66
CA THR A 418 11.88 -2.62 -9.01
C THR A 418 13.33 -2.18 -9.21
N SER A 419 13.97 -1.62 -8.17
CA SER A 419 15.41 -1.32 -8.14
C SER A 419 16.28 -2.58 -8.21
N ALA A 420 15.95 -3.62 -7.45
CA ALA A 420 16.64 -4.91 -7.52
C ALA A 420 16.58 -5.50 -8.94
N VAL A 421 15.40 -5.48 -9.55
CA VAL A 421 15.17 -5.97 -10.91
C VAL A 421 16.00 -5.17 -11.92
N SER A 422 16.00 -3.83 -11.83
CA SER A 422 16.83 -2.98 -12.68
C SER A 422 18.33 -3.31 -12.58
N ALA A 423 18.83 -3.51 -11.36
CA ALA A 423 20.23 -3.89 -11.13
C ALA A 423 20.57 -5.26 -11.74
N ALA A 424 19.68 -6.25 -11.61
CA ALA A 424 19.86 -7.57 -12.24
C ALA A 424 19.86 -7.48 -13.77
N ILE A 425 18.98 -6.68 -14.36
CA ILE A 425 18.93 -6.47 -15.82
C ILE A 425 20.20 -5.78 -16.32
N GLU A 426 20.70 -4.77 -15.61
CA GLU A 426 21.92 -4.03 -15.98
C GLU A 426 23.15 -4.94 -16.09
N HIS A 427 23.23 -5.95 -15.22
CA HIS A 427 24.33 -6.91 -15.20
C HIS A 427 24.05 -8.21 -15.98
N GLY A 428 22.95 -8.26 -16.75
CA GLY A 428 22.62 -9.39 -17.63
C GLY A 428 22.00 -10.62 -16.95
N PHE A 429 21.65 -10.55 -15.66
CA PHE A 429 21.03 -11.64 -14.90
C PHE A 429 19.50 -11.68 -15.10
N LEU A 430 19.05 -11.89 -16.33
CA LEU A 430 17.62 -11.80 -16.71
C LEU A 430 16.71 -12.80 -15.98
N LEU A 431 17.18 -14.02 -15.72
CA LEU A 431 16.42 -15.03 -14.98
C LEU A 431 16.20 -14.61 -13.53
N GLN A 432 17.24 -14.10 -12.89
CA GLN A 432 17.17 -13.57 -11.52
C GLN A 432 16.29 -12.32 -11.44
N ALA A 433 16.38 -11.43 -12.43
CA ALA A 433 15.50 -10.28 -12.54
C ALA A 433 14.02 -10.70 -12.60
N MET A 434 13.71 -11.75 -13.35
CA MET A 434 12.35 -12.29 -13.45
C MET A 434 11.89 -12.97 -12.15
N GLU A 435 12.77 -13.72 -11.48
CA GLU A 435 12.51 -14.29 -10.15
C GLU A 435 12.18 -13.20 -9.13
N TRP A 436 12.97 -12.14 -9.08
CA TRP A 436 12.77 -11.04 -8.15
C TRP A 436 11.49 -10.25 -8.45
N LEU A 437 11.18 -10.07 -9.74
CA LEU A 437 9.96 -9.41 -10.16
C LEU A 437 8.71 -10.21 -9.76
N GLU A 438 8.76 -11.55 -9.83
CA GLU A 438 7.68 -12.40 -9.34
C GLU A 438 7.59 -12.41 -7.81
N CYS A 439 8.73 -12.45 -7.10
CA CYS A 439 8.74 -12.46 -5.63
C CYS A 439 8.12 -11.20 -5.02
N GLY A 440 8.22 -10.05 -5.70
CA GLY A 440 7.63 -8.80 -5.24
C GLY A 440 6.18 -8.56 -5.67
N ARG A 441 5.55 -9.52 -6.39
CA ARG A 441 4.18 -9.38 -6.91
C ARG A 441 3.19 -10.26 -6.18
N ALA A 442 1.98 -9.71 -6.00
CA ALA A 442 0.84 -10.45 -5.46
C ALA A 442 1.21 -11.28 -4.21
N LEU A 443 2.07 -10.73 -3.34
CA LEU A 443 2.66 -11.44 -2.22
C LEU A 443 1.57 -11.82 -1.22
N VAL A 444 0.61 -10.92 -0.98
CA VAL A 444 -0.53 -11.21 -0.11
C VAL A 444 -1.40 -12.31 -0.70
N TRP A 445 -1.65 -12.29 -2.02
CA TRP A 445 -2.40 -13.36 -2.69
C TRP A 445 -1.66 -14.70 -2.62
N SER A 446 -0.34 -14.70 -2.83
CA SER A 446 0.47 -15.92 -2.74
C SER A 446 0.43 -16.53 -1.35
N GLN A 447 0.41 -15.70 -0.29
CA GLN A 447 0.28 -16.15 1.09
C GLN A 447 -1.10 -16.75 1.37
N ILE A 448 -2.17 -16.14 0.86
CA ILE A 448 -3.52 -16.69 1.01
C ILE A 448 -3.67 -18.01 0.24
N LEU A 449 -3.12 -18.09 -0.97
CA LEU A 449 -3.09 -19.32 -1.75
C LEU A 449 -2.24 -20.42 -1.08
N ALA A 450 -1.14 -20.05 -0.41
CA ALA A 450 -0.30 -21.02 0.30
C ALA A 450 -1.09 -21.77 1.39
N LEU A 451 -1.96 -21.07 2.13
CA LEU A 451 -2.88 -21.67 3.12
C LEU A 451 -3.86 -22.68 2.54
N ARG A 452 -3.98 -22.74 1.21
CA ARG A 452 -4.92 -23.61 0.47
C ARG A 452 -4.23 -24.63 -0.41
N THR A 453 -2.90 -24.72 -0.31
CA THR A 453 -2.14 -25.68 -1.11
C THR A 453 -2.56 -27.11 -0.74
N PRO A 454 -2.92 -27.96 -1.71
CA PRO A 454 -3.25 -29.36 -1.46
C PRO A 454 -2.11 -30.06 -0.72
N LEU A 455 -2.45 -30.79 0.35
CA LEU A 455 -1.48 -31.46 1.22
C LEU A 455 -1.34 -32.95 0.92
N ASP A 456 -1.83 -33.45 -0.23
CA ASP A 456 -1.92 -34.90 -0.50
C ASP A 456 -0.54 -35.58 -0.51
N SER A 457 0.44 -34.95 -1.16
CA SER A 457 1.82 -35.45 -1.19
C SER A 457 2.44 -35.49 0.22
N LEU A 458 2.20 -34.43 1.02
CA LEU A 458 2.66 -34.37 2.41
C LEU A 458 1.91 -35.38 3.27
N ALA A 459 0.61 -35.58 3.07
CA ALA A 459 -0.20 -36.54 3.80
C ALA A 459 0.23 -37.98 3.52
N HIS A 460 0.68 -38.27 2.30
CA HIS A 460 1.19 -39.58 1.92
C HIS A 460 2.51 -39.94 2.63
N HIS A 461 3.41 -38.98 2.80
CA HIS A 461 4.74 -39.22 3.38
C HIS A 461 4.84 -38.88 4.88
N HIS A 462 4.13 -37.85 5.33
CA HIS A 462 4.17 -37.26 6.68
C HIS A 462 2.74 -36.88 7.15
N PRO A 463 1.89 -37.86 7.49
CA PRO A 463 0.47 -37.64 7.80
C PRO A 463 0.24 -36.73 9.01
N ASP A 464 1.11 -36.81 10.04
CA ASP A 464 0.99 -36.01 11.27
C ASP A 464 1.24 -34.53 11.00
N LEU A 465 2.31 -34.20 10.26
CA LEU A 465 2.63 -32.82 9.86
C LEU A 465 1.55 -32.27 8.92
N ALA A 466 1.03 -33.09 8.00
CA ALA A 466 -0.05 -32.70 7.12
C ALA A 466 -1.34 -32.38 7.88
N GLN A 467 -1.67 -33.14 8.93
CA GLN A 467 -2.84 -32.88 9.77
C GLN A 467 -2.65 -31.61 10.63
N ALA A 468 -1.48 -31.44 11.24
CA ALA A 468 -1.16 -30.23 12.03
C ALA A 468 -1.26 -28.96 11.17
N LEU A 469 -0.72 -29.01 9.95
CA LEU A 469 -0.80 -27.90 9.00
C LEU A 469 -2.24 -27.64 8.55
N ARG A 470 -3.03 -28.68 8.25
CA ARG A 470 -4.47 -28.57 7.93
C ARG A 470 -5.28 -27.88 9.03
N ASP A 471 -4.99 -28.18 10.29
CA ASP A 471 -5.67 -27.57 11.44
C ASP A 471 -5.30 -26.10 11.61
N LEU A 472 -4.04 -25.76 11.35
CA LEU A 472 -3.55 -24.37 11.37
C LEU A 472 -4.13 -23.55 10.22
N HIS A 473 -4.14 -24.10 8.99
CA HIS A 473 -4.76 -23.45 7.82
C HIS A 473 -6.22 -23.07 8.13
N ARG A 474 -7.04 -24.02 8.61
CA ARG A 474 -8.45 -23.75 8.97
C ARG A 474 -8.59 -22.64 10.01
N LYS A 475 -7.77 -22.65 11.06
CA LYS A 475 -7.82 -21.63 12.13
C LYS A 475 -7.40 -20.25 11.61
N LEU A 476 -6.37 -20.18 10.78
CA LEU A 476 -5.88 -18.94 10.16
C LEU A 476 -6.90 -18.37 9.16
N GLU A 477 -7.54 -19.21 8.36
CA GLU A 477 -8.60 -18.79 7.44
C GLU A 477 -9.83 -18.22 8.15
N HIS A 478 -10.21 -18.77 9.32
CA HIS A 478 -11.35 -18.27 10.09
C HIS A 478 -11.06 -17.00 10.90
N LEU A 479 -9.83 -16.80 11.38
CA LEU A 479 -9.45 -15.62 12.18
C LEU A 479 -8.99 -14.44 11.32
N SER A 480 -8.57 -14.69 10.07
CA SER A 480 -8.17 -13.62 9.16
C SER A 480 -9.31 -12.60 8.96
N PRO A 481 -10.58 -12.95 8.64
CA PRO A 481 -11.70 -11.99 8.52
C PRO A 481 -12.09 -11.25 9.81
N ILE A 482 -11.91 -11.88 10.98
CA ILE A 482 -12.42 -11.36 12.26
C ILE A 482 -11.44 -10.35 12.88
N ALA A 483 -10.14 -10.48 12.64
CA ALA A 483 -9.14 -9.47 12.98
C ALA A 483 -9.14 -8.26 12.01
N LEU A 484 -9.97 -8.30 10.94
CA LEU A 484 -9.97 -7.34 9.83
C LEU A 484 -11.01 -6.20 9.94
N SER A 485 -11.90 -6.18 10.95
CA SER A 485 -12.88 -5.09 11.13
C SER A 485 -12.36 -3.96 12.04
N GLY A 486 -11.18 -3.42 11.73
CA GLY A 486 -10.57 -2.31 12.46
C GLY A 486 -10.96 -0.90 11.97
N ALA A 487 -12.12 -0.72 11.32
CA ALA A 487 -12.58 0.61 10.92
C ALA A 487 -14.01 0.88 11.45
N PRO A 488 -14.26 2.09 12.00
CA PRO A 488 -15.54 2.45 12.58
C PRO A 488 -16.60 2.61 11.49
N ASN A 489 -17.73 1.92 11.65
CA ASN A 489 -18.95 2.34 10.97
C ASN A 489 -19.29 3.77 11.42
N ARG A 490 -19.45 4.67 10.44
CA ARG A 490 -20.07 6.01 10.48
C ARG A 490 -20.39 6.60 11.87
N LEU A 491 -19.70 7.70 12.19
CA LEU A 491 -20.04 8.95 12.91
C LEU A 491 -21.23 9.13 13.90
N ASP A 492 -22.11 8.16 14.14
CA ASP A 492 -23.23 8.33 15.08
C ASP A 492 -23.24 7.22 16.13
N ASP A 493 -22.32 7.27 17.10
CA ASP A 493 -22.60 6.85 18.49
C ASP A 493 -21.43 7.20 19.42
N ARG A 494 -21.47 8.41 19.97
CA ARG A 494 -20.50 8.89 20.97
C ARG A 494 -20.78 8.37 22.39
N LEU A 495 -21.62 7.34 22.59
CA LEU A 495 -22.11 6.97 23.92
C LEU A 495 -22.02 5.47 24.31
N ALA A 496 -21.30 4.61 23.58
CA ALA A 496 -21.26 3.17 23.88
C ALA A 496 -19.85 2.53 23.93
N TYR A 497 -18.91 3.08 24.71
CA TYR A 497 -17.50 2.62 24.70
C TYR A 497 -17.06 1.66 25.82
N SER A 498 -17.94 1.20 26.72
CA SER A 498 -17.49 0.34 27.84
C SER A 498 -17.55 -1.17 27.59
N ALA A 499 -18.20 -1.63 26.51
CA ALA A 499 -18.41 -3.06 26.24
C ALA A 499 -17.80 -3.60 24.93
N PHE A 500 -17.42 -2.73 23.99
CA PHE A 500 -17.08 -3.14 22.62
C PHE A 500 -15.63 -3.63 22.40
N ASP A 501 -14.70 -3.40 23.34
CA ASP A 501 -13.26 -3.54 23.07
C ASP A 501 -12.56 -4.80 23.59
N LYS A 502 -13.23 -5.68 24.34
CA LYS A 502 -12.57 -6.88 24.93
C LYS A 502 -12.40 -8.06 23.97
N ARG A 503 -13.15 -8.14 22.87
CA ARG A 503 -13.12 -9.30 21.95
C ARG A 503 -12.06 -9.17 20.85
N ASN A 504 -11.80 -7.96 20.35
CA ASN A 504 -10.85 -7.73 19.25
C ASN A 504 -9.38 -7.84 19.70
N ILE A 505 -9.06 -7.41 20.93
CA ILE A 505 -7.72 -7.54 21.55
C ILE A 505 -7.28 -9.02 21.63
N SER A 506 -8.23 -9.95 21.84
CA SER A 506 -7.95 -11.39 21.88
C SER A 506 -7.68 -11.99 20.49
N GLY A 507 -8.20 -11.40 19.41
CA GLY A 507 -8.13 -11.97 18.06
C GLY A 507 -6.77 -11.79 17.39
N ALA A 508 -6.16 -10.60 17.48
CA ALA A 508 -4.86 -10.30 16.88
C ALA A 508 -3.71 -11.06 17.57
N ASP A 509 -3.71 -11.14 18.90
CA ASP A 509 -2.72 -11.92 19.64
C ASP A 509 -2.88 -13.44 19.40
N GLN A 510 -4.12 -13.92 19.20
CA GLN A 510 -4.38 -15.30 18.76
C GLN A 510 -3.88 -15.55 17.33
N LEU A 511 -4.09 -14.62 16.40
CA LEU A 511 -3.60 -14.73 15.02
C LEU A 511 -2.08 -14.86 14.98
N ARG A 512 -1.35 -13.99 15.68
CA ARG A 512 0.12 -14.07 15.79
C ARG A 512 0.58 -15.38 16.42
N GLY A 513 -0.07 -15.81 17.50
CA GLY A 513 0.23 -17.08 18.16
C GLY A 513 0.01 -18.29 17.24
N LEU A 514 -0.96 -18.23 16.32
CA LEU A 514 -1.19 -19.26 15.31
C LEU A 514 -0.16 -19.19 14.17
N VAL A 515 0.22 -17.98 13.72
CA VAL A 515 1.24 -17.81 12.68
C VAL A 515 2.61 -18.28 13.15
N LEU A 516 3.00 -18.01 14.41
CA LEU A 516 4.25 -18.55 14.96
C LEU A 516 4.24 -20.09 14.99
N LYS A 517 3.10 -20.71 15.34
CA LYS A 517 2.95 -22.17 15.28
C LYS A 517 3.00 -22.69 13.84
N TYR A 518 2.41 -21.97 12.90
CA TYR A 518 2.46 -22.26 11.47
C TYR A 518 3.91 -22.23 10.94
N GLU A 519 4.68 -21.22 11.28
CA GLU A 519 6.10 -21.11 10.90
C GLU A 519 6.93 -22.27 11.44
N LEU A 520 6.74 -22.65 12.71
CA LEU A 520 7.41 -23.81 13.31
C LEU A 520 7.07 -25.12 12.57
N VAL A 521 5.79 -25.34 12.24
CA VAL A 521 5.39 -26.53 11.47
C VAL A 521 5.96 -26.52 10.06
N LEU A 522 6.08 -25.35 9.41
CA LEU A 522 6.75 -25.24 8.12
C LEU A 522 8.25 -25.54 8.20
N GLU A 523 8.93 -25.10 9.26
CA GLU A 523 10.33 -25.45 9.50
C GLU A 523 10.50 -26.97 9.64
N ASP A 524 9.66 -27.63 10.43
CA ASP A 524 9.67 -29.08 10.60
C ASP A 524 9.43 -29.82 9.27
N ILE A 525 8.48 -29.35 8.45
CA ILE A 525 8.21 -29.92 7.12
C ILE A 525 9.43 -29.74 6.19
N ARG A 526 10.08 -28.58 6.21
CA ARG A 526 11.25 -28.30 5.36
C ARG A 526 12.50 -29.08 5.77
N CYS A 527 12.55 -29.59 7.00
CA CYS A 527 13.57 -30.56 7.41
C CYS A 527 13.33 -31.97 6.86
N CYS A 528 12.16 -32.26 6.27
CA CYS A 528 11.85 -33.55 5.67
C CYS A 528 12.42 -33.68 4.25
N LYS A 529 13.01 -34.84 3.93
CA LYS A 529 13.60 -35.11 2.61
C LYS A 529 12.54 -35.05 1.51
N GLY A 530 12.76 -34.24 0.48
CA GLY A 530 11.81 -34.01 -0.63
C GLY A 530 10.80 -32.89 -0.37
N PHE A 531 10.86 -32.22 0.78
CA PHE A 531 10.00 -31.09 1.17
C PHE A 531 10.82 -29.83 1.54
N GLU A 532 12.09 -29.77 1.16
CA GLU A 532 13.03 -28.69 1.52
C GLU A 532 12.54 -27.31 1.03
N ASP A 533 11.88 -27.28 -0.13
CA ASP A 533 11.29 -26.08 -0.73
C ASP A 533 9.78 -25.94 -0.45
N PHE A 534 9.24 -26.66 0.53
CA PHE A 534 7.79 -26.70 0.79
C PHE A 534 7.23 -25.31 1.13
N LEU A 535 6.24 -24.87 0.33
CA LEU A 535 5.61 -23.55 0.37
C LEU A 535 6.58 -22.36 0.28
N LEU A 536 7.82 -22.57 -0.22
CA LEU A 536 8.70 -21.47 -0.61
C LEU A 536 8.35 -21.01 -2.04
N PRO A 537 8.61 -19.73 -2.38
CA PRO A 537 8.50 -19.26 -3.76
C PRO A 537 9.32 -20.17 -4.69
N LYS A 538 8.68 -20.73 -5.71
CA LYS A 538 9.36 -21.59 -6.67
C LYS A 538 10.38 -20.77 -7.44
N LYS A 539 11.64 -21.23 -7.46
CA LYS A 539 12.66 -20.65 -8.32
C LYS A 539 12.22 -20.74 -9.77
N PHE A 540 12.39 -19.65 -10.53
CA PHE A 540 12.02 -19.61 -11.93
C PHE A 540 12.83 -20.63 -12.74
N SER A 541 14.07 -20.90 -12.35
CA SER A 541 14.86 -22.01 -12.93
C SER A 541 14.14 -23.38 -12.87
N THR A 542 13.36 -23.65 -11.83
CA THR A 542 12.55 -24.88 -11.70
C THR A 542 11.28 -24.82 -12.54
N LEU A 543 10.69 -23.64 -12.69
CA LEU A 543 9.53 -23.39 -13.55
C LEU A 543 9.92 -23.46 -15.04
N ALA A 544 11.10 -22.94 -15.41
CA ALA A 544 11.73 -22.93 -16.73
C ALA A 544 11.83 -24.34 -17.36
N SER A 545 12.11 -25.33 -16.52
CA SER A 545 12.24 -26.74 -16.92
C SER A 545 10.94 -27.54 -16.89
N SER A 546 9.81 -26.93 -16.51
CA SER A 546 8.54 -27.64 -16.32
C SER A 546 7.74 -27.78 -17.64
N ILE A 547 6.93 -28.85 -17.71
CA ILE A 547 5.97 -29.12 -18.82
C ILE A 547 5.01 -27.92 -19.04
N GLU A 548 4.78 -27.12 -18.01
CA GLU A 548 3.84 -25.98 -18.03
C GLU A 548 4.25 -24.89 -19.03
N LEU A 549 5.57 -24.72 -19.27
CA LEU A 549 6.11 -23.74 -20.22
C LEU A 549 6.19 -24.26 -21.67
N SER A 550 6.34 -25.58 -21.86
CA SER A 550 6.35 -26.17 -23.20
C SER A 550 4.98 -26.08 -23.88
N ASP A 551 3.90 -26.04 -23.09
CA ASP A 551 2.53 -25.94 -23.57
C ASP A 551 2.04 -24.49 -23.76
N MET A 552 2.85 -23.49 -23.38
CA MET A 552 2.51 -22.08 -23.61
C MET A 552 2.45 -21.76 -25.11
N ARG A 553 1.32 -21.19 -25.57
CA ARG A 553 1.13 -20.78 -26.97
C ARG A 553 1.50 -19.33 -27.26
N GLY A 554 1.52 -18.48 -26.23
CA GLY A 554 1.79 -17.05 -26.34
C GLY A 554 2.78 -16.57 -25.27
N PRO A 555 3.47 -15.44 -25.49
CA PRO A 555 4.42 -14.90 -24.53
C PRO A 555 3.71 -14.23 -23.34
N VAL A 556 4.38 -14.22 -22.19
CA VAL A 556 4.01 -13.41 -21.02
C VAL A 556 4.99 -12.24 -20.93
N VAL A 557 4.46 -11.02 -20.95
CA VAL A 557 5.25 -9.79 -20.94
C VAL A 557 5.16 -9.14 -19.57
N PHE A 558 6.31 -8.97 -18.93
CA PHE A 558 6.46 -8.26 -17.68
C PHE A 558 7.06 -6.89 -17.97
N ILE A 559 6.61 -5.85 -17.28
CA ILE A 559 7.18 -4.51 -17.41
C ILE A 559 7.69 -4.05 -16.05
N ASN A 560 8.97 -3.69 -15.99
CA ASN A 560 9.59 -3.04 -14.84
C ASN A 560 9.69 -1.54 -15.11
N VAL A 561 9.20 -0.72 -14.18
CA VAL A 561 9.21 0.74 -14.28
C VAL A 561 9.98 1.29 -13.08
N GLU A 562 11.21 1.72 -13.33
CA GLU A 562 12.10 2.25 -12.30
C GLU A 562 12.67 3.61 -12.74
N SER A 563 13.21 4.39 -11.79
CA SER A 563 13.68 5.76 -12.03
C SER A 563 14.88 5.83 -12.96
N SER A 564 15.80 4.85 -12.91
CA SER A 564 16.98 4.78 -13.77
C SER A 564 16.67 4.18 -15.15
N ARG A 565 15.78 3.19 -15.22
CA ARG A 565 15.42 2.50 -16.47
C ARG A 565 14.02 1.88 -16.45
N CYS A 566 13.45 1.70 -17.64
CA CYS A 566 12.20 1.01 -17.85
C CYS A 566 12.38 -0.06 -18.93
N ASP A 567 11.92 -1.27 -18.67
CA ASP A 567 12.17 -2.43 -19.53
C ASP A 567 11.00 -3.40 -19.53
N ALA A 568 10.82 -4.10 -20.65
CA ALA A 568 9.96 -5.27 -20.72
C ALA A 568 10.80 -6.56 -20.74
N LEU A 569 10.50 -7.49 -19.84
CA LEU A 569 11.00 -8.86 -19.86
C LEU A 569 9.94 -9.74 -20.49
N VAL A 570 10.27 -10.35 -21.62
CA VAL A 570 9.35 -11.16 -22.41
C VAL A 570 9.70 -12.63 -22.25
N LEU A 571 8.84 -13.38 -21.56
CA LEU A 571 8.93 -14.82 -21.48
C LEU A 571 8.23 -15.42 -22.70
N CYS A 572 9.01 -15.99 -23.62
CA CYS A 572 8.50 -16.68 -24.78
C CYS A 572 8.11 -18.13 -24.47
N PRO A 573 7.23 -18.74 -25.30
CA PRO A 573 7.04 -20.18 -25.33
C PRO A 573 8.38 -20.92 -25.33
N ARG A 574 8.48 -22.04 -24.58
CA ARG A 574 9.73 -22.83 -24.40
C ARG A 574 10.79 -22.19 -23.48
N GLY A 575 10.46 -21.09 -22.81
CA GLY A 575 11.23 -20.58 -21.66
C GLY A 575 12.35 -19.58 -21.98
N SER A 576 12.49 -19.11 -23.22
CA SER A 576 13.47 -18.05 -23.52
C SER A 576 12.99 -16.69 -22.99
N ILE A 577 13.91 -15.91 -22.43
CA ILE A 577 13.64 -14.57 -21.90
C ILE A 577 14.29 -13.54 -22.83
N HIS A 578 13.49 -12.61 -23.34
CA HIS A 578 13.96 -11.50 -24.16
C HIS A 578 13.80 -10.18 -23.41
N LEU A 579 14.89 -9.41 -23.32
CA LEU A 579 14.85 -8.05 -22.80
C LEU A 579 14.50 -7.07 -23.92
N VAL A 580 13.51 -6.20 -23.66
CA VAL A 580 13.11 -5.12 -24.56
C VAL A 580 13.23 -3.79 -23.80
N PRO A 581 14.28 -2.98 -24.05
CA PRO A 581 14.42 -1.67 -23.42
C PRO A 581 13.29 -0.72 -23.84
N LEU A 582 12.75 0.05 -22.89
CA LEU A 582 11.68 1.03 -23.13
C LEU A 582 12.15 2.46 -22.83
N PRO A 583 13.15 3.00 -23.56
CA PRO A 583 13.82 4.27 -23.21
C PRO A 583 12.90 5.50 -23.29
N ALA A 584 11.79 5.41 -24.02
CA ALA A 584 10.80 6.48 -24.10
C ALA A 584 9.86 6.54 -22.89
N LEU A 585 9.79 5.47 -22.09
CA LEU A 585 9.03 5.39 -20.85
C LEU A 585 9.92 5.79 -19.67
N THR A 586 9.39 6.59 -18.74
CA THR A 586 10.04 6.89 -17.46
C THR A 586 9.02 6.72 -16.33
N LYS A 587 9.47 6.42 -15.10
CA LYS A 587 8.60 6.29 -13.92
C LYS A 587 7.67 7.51 -13.76
N LYS A 588 8.24 8.71 -13.75
CA LYS A 588 7.49 9.98 -13.67
C LYS A 588 6.41 10.10 -14.75
N ARG A 589 6.68 9.69 -15.98
CA ARG A 589 5.69 9.74 -17.07
C ARG A 589 4.61 8.68 -16.91
N ALA A 590 4.98 7.46 -16.51
CA ALA A 590 4.01 6.40 -16.23
C ALA A 590 3.03 6.81 -15.12
N ASP A 591 3.53 7.40 -14.03
CA ASP A 591 2.71 7.97 -12.97
C ASP A 591 1.79 9.10 -13.48
N SER A 592 2.34 9.99 -14.32
CA SER A 592 1.56 11.10 -14.90
C SER A 592 0.42 10.60 -15.78
N LEU A 593 0.66 9.55 -16.58
CA LEU A 593 -0.36 8.92 -17.43
C LEU A 593 -1.47 8.29 -16.59
N ARG A 594 -1.11 7.57 -15.52
CA ARG A 594 -2.08 7.00 -14.57
C ARG A 594 -2.95 8.08 -13.96
N VAL A 595 -2.35 9.13 -13.38
CA VAL A 595 -3.09 10.24 -12.76
C VAL A 595 -4.04 10.89 -13.76
N TYR A 596 -3.55 11.19 -14.97
CA TYR A 596 -4.35 11.78 -16.04
C TYR A 596 -5.53 10.88 -16.44
N TRP A 597 -5.29 9.57 -16.59
CA TRP A 597 -6.34 8.60 -16.93
C TRP A 597 -7.42 8.53 -15.85
N ILE A 598 -7.03 8.39 -14.58
CA ILE A 598 -7.95 8.37 -13.44
C ILE A 598 -8.78 9.67 -13.40
N GLN A 599 -8.17 10.83 -13.61
CA GLN A 599 -8.86 12.11 -13.65
C GLN A 599 -9.86 12.18 -14.82
N THR A 600 -9.50 11.64 -15.98
CA THR A 600 -10.39 11.55 -17.14
C THR A 600 -11.62 10.68 -16.85
N LEU A 601 -11.44 9.55 -16.15
CA LEU A 601 -12.55 8.69 -15.72
C LEU A 601 -13.46 9.38 -14.70
N ARG A 602 -12.88 10.14 -13.74
CA ARG A 602 -13.63 10.89 -12.72
C ARG A 602 -14.47 12.01 -13.32
N THR A 603 -13.91 12.79 -14.23
CA THR A 603 -14.61 13.92 -14.88
C THR A 603 -15.74 13.48 -15.80
N ARG A 604 -15.71 12.24 -16.31
CA ARG A 604 -16.75 11.65 -17.16
C ARG A 604 -17.83 10.86 -16.40
N MET A 605 -17.91 10.99 -15.06
CA MET A 605 -18.91 10.33 -14.19
C MET A 605 -19.01 8.79 -14.36
N VAL A 606 -17.92 8.11 -14.68
CA VAL A 606 -17.91 6.66 -14.95
C VAL A 606 -17.82 5.82 -13.66
N ARG A 607 -18.41 6.30 -12.55
CA ARG A 607 -18.31 5.64 -11.24
C ARG A 607 -19.47 4.70 -10.91
N GLU A 608 -20.63 4.88 -11.52
CA GLU A 608 -21.80 4.04 -11.28
C GLU A 608 -22.31 3.43 -12.58
N ARG A 609 -22.76 2.17 -12.55
CA ARG A 609 -23.51 1.56 -13.66
C ARG A 609 -24.87 2.24 -13.67
N ALA A 610 -25.21 2.98 -14.72
CA ALA A 610 -26.47 3.74 -14.73
C ALA A 610 -27.11 3.82 -16.11
N VAL A 611 -28.42 4.05 -16.12
CA VAL A 611 -29.20 4.43 -17.29
C VAL A 611 -28.94 5.92 -17.56
N LEU A 612 -27.99 6.24 -18.44
CA LEU A 612 -27.71 7.63 -18.82
C LEU A 612 -28.68 8.14 -19.92
N PRO A 613 -29.16 9.39 -19.84
CA PRO A 613 -29.96 10.01 -20.90
C PRO A 613 -29.20 10.05 -22.24
N ARG A 614 -29.92 9.93 -23.37
CA ARG A 614 -29.37 9.96 -24.74
C ARG A 614 -28.64 11.26 -25.14
N HIS A 615 -28.66 12.30 -24.31
CA HIS A 615 -28.10 13.63 -24.60
C HIS A 615 -26.86 13.94 -23.74
N GLU A 616 -25.73 13.30 -24.04
CA GLU A 616 -24.42 13.88 -23.72
C GLU A 616 -23.67 14.09 -25.02
N GLN A 617 -23.52 15.36 -25.39
CA GLN A 617 -22.75 15.81 -26.54
C GLN A 617 -21.29 15.36 -26.40
N GLN A 618 -20.74 14.85 -27.51
CA GLN A 618 -19.33 14.54 -27.71
C GLN A 618 -18.43 15.71 -27.26
N ARG A 619 -17.96 15.69 -26.00
CA ARG A 619 -16.82 16.51 -25.57
C ARG A 619 -15.54 15.77 -25.98
N SER A 620 -14.57 16.52 -26.50
CA SER A 620 -13.49 16.00 -27.37
C SER A 620 -12.71 14.82 -26.78
N SER A 621 -12.47 13.80 -27.62
CA SER A 621 -11.69 12.58 -27.34
C SER A 621 -10.17 12.82 -27.36
N ASP A 622 -9.73 14.07 -27.54
CA ASP A 622 -8.34 14.42 -27.85
C ASP A 622 -7.34 14.02 -26.75
N GLY A 623 -7.76 14.14 -25.49
CA GLY A 623 -6.96 13.73 -24.34
C GLY A 623 -6.66 12.23 -24.31
N SER A 624 -7.69 11.40 -24.50
CA SER A 624 -7.57 9.93 -24.52
C SER A 624 -6.78 9.44 -25.73
N ASN A 625 -6.97 10.07 -26.90
CA ASN A 625 -6.21 9.78 -28.11
C ASN A 625 -4.69 9.92 -27.90
N ARG A 626 -4.26 11.02 -27.27
CA ARG A 626 -2.84 11.25 -26.97
C ARG A 626 -2.29 10.22 -25.98
N LEU A 627 -3.07 9.85 -24.97
CA LEU A 627 -2.67 8.83 -24.00
C LEU A 627 -2.44 7.46 -24.67
N PHE A 628 -3.38 6.99 -25.50
CA PHE A 628 -3.23 5.71 -26.19
C PHE A 628 -2.13 5.72 -27.23
N ALA A 629 -1.93 6.84 -27.94
CA ALA A 629 -0.83 7.00 -28.89
C ALA A 629 0.53 6.95 -28.18
N TYR A 630 0.62 7.53 -26.97
CA TYR A 630 1.82 7.46 -26.15
C TYR A 630 2.10 6.03 -25.68
N MET A 631 1.10 5.34 -25.11
CA MET A 631 1.23 3.94 -24.70
C MET A 631 1.63 3.03 -25.86
N TRP A 632 1.08 3.29 -27.05
CA TRP A 632 1.48 2.61 -28.27
C TRP A 632 2.96 2.81 -28.57
N THR A 633 3.39 4.08 -28.61
CA THR A 633 4.76 4.44 -29.03
C THR A 633 5.81 3.98 -28.03
N CYS A 634 5.54 4.10 -26.73
CA CYS A 634 6.52 3.88 -25.68
C CYS A 634 6.53 2.45 -25.13
N ILE A 635 5.43 1.69 -25.28
CA ILE A 635 5.28 0.37 -24.66
C ILE A 635 4.91 -0.69 -25.70
N ALA A 636 3.72 -0.60 -26.29
CA ALA A 636 3.18 -1.69 -27.11
C ALA A 636 4.02 -1.91 -28.38
N ARG A 637 4.35 -0.86 -29.12
CA ARG A 637 5.10 -0.96 -30.38
C ARG A 637 6.49 -1.58 -30.17
N PRO A 638 7.35 -1.13 -29.24
CA PRO A 638 8.65 -1.77 -28.99
C PRO A 638 8.53 -3.27 -28.67
N VAL A 639 7.57 -3.65 -27.81
CA VAL A 639 7.34 -5.05 -27.43
C VAL A 639 6.89 -5.89 -28.62
N LEU A 640 5.90 -5.40 -29.39
CA LEU A 640 5.38 -6.10 -30.56
C LEU A 640 6.42 -6.20 -31.69
N GLN A 641 7.29 -5.20 -31.83
CA GLN A 641 8.41 -5.22 -32.78
C GLN A 641 9.45 -6.28 -32.40
N ALA A 642 9.84 -6.34 -31.12
CA ALA A 642 10.78 -7.33 -30.62
C ALA A 642 10.27 -8.77 -30.78
N LEU A 643 8.96 -8.96 -30.67
CA LEU A 643 8.28 -10.24 -30.91
C LEU A 643 7.99 -10.55 -32.39
N GLY A 644 8.25 -9.62 -33.31
CA GLY A 644 7.96 -9.79 -34.74
C GLY A 644 6.47 -9.89 -35.07
N LEU A 645 5.60 -9.26 -34.26
CA LEU A 645 4.14 -9.36 -34.36
C LEU A 645 3.49 -8.20 -35.13
N ILE A 646 4.23 -7.14 -35.46
CA ILE A 646 3.74 -6.08 -36.35
C ILE A 646 3.85 -6.56 -37.81
N ARG A 647 2.89 -7.38 -38.22
CA ARG A 647 2.79 -7.93 -39.57
C ARG A 647 1.34 -8.09 -39.99
N PHE A 648 1.12 -8.17 -41.30
CA PHE A 648 -0.18 -8.53 -41.86
C PHE A 648 -0.49 -9.99 -41.53
N ILE A 649 -1.66 -10.25 -40.94
CA ILE A 649 -2.14 -11.59 -40.63
C ILE A 649 -3.21 -11.94 -41.68
N PRO A 650 -3.01 -13.01 -42.48
CA PRO A 650 -3.96 -13.42 -43.51
C PRO A 650 -5.37 -13.67 -42.94
N ALA A 651 -6.39 -13.41 -43.76
CA ALA A 651 -7.78 -13.67 -43.39
C ALA A 651 -7.99 -15.15 -43.04
N GLY A 652 -8.37 -15.44 -41.80
CA GLY A 652 -8.59 -16.80 -41.29
C GLY A 652 -7.51 -17.31 -40.33
N GLU A 653 -6.35 -16.65 -40.24
CA GLU A 653 -5.36 -16.94 -39.19
C GLU A 653 -5.74 -16.29 -37.86
N ARG A 654 -5.54 -17.03 -36.76
CA ARG A 654 -5.84 -16.56 -35.40
C ARG A 654 -4.79 -15.54 -34.97
N LEU A 655 -5.23 -14.39 -34.46
CA LEU A 655 -4.31 -13.39 -33.90
C LEU A 655 -3.47 -14.02 -32.76
N PRO A 656 -2.18 -13.67 -32.65
CA PRO A 656 -1.34 -14.09 -31.54
C PRO A 656 -1.87 -13.55 -30.20
N HIS A 657 -1.77 -14.36 -29.14
CA HIS A 657 -2.22 -14.01 -27.79
C HIS A 657 -1.02 -13.62 -26.93
N ILE A 658 -1.10 -12.45 -26.27
CA ILE A 658 -0.12 -12.00 -25.28
C ILE A 658 -0.79 -11.86 -23.92
N THR A 659 -0.11 -12.31 -22.87
CA THR A 659 -0.50 -12.06 -21.48
C THR A 659 0.38 -10.98 -20.87
N TRP A 660 -0.22 -9.91 -20.38
CA TRP A 660 0.44 -8.78 -19.73
C TRP A 660 0.47 -8.99 -18.22
N CYS A 661 1.67 -9.10 -17.66
CA CYS A 661 1.90 -9.09 -16.22
C CYS A 661 2.37 -7.68 -15.85
N LEU A 662 1.42 -6.77 -15.63
CA LEU A 662 1.71 -5.36 -15.34
C LEU A 662 1.82 -5.10 -13.83
N ALA A 663 2.60 -4.08 -13.48
CA ALA A 663 2.91 -3.66 -12.12
C ALA A 663 2.96 -2.13 -12.04
N GLY A 664 3.03 -1.59 -10.83
CA GLY A 664 3.17 -0.16 -10.59
C GLY A 664 2.11 0.68 -11.32
N PRO A 665 2.46 1.88 -11.82
CA PRO A 665 1.50 2.77 -12.46
C PRO A 665 0.87 2.21 -13.73
N LEU A 666 1.44 1.16 -14.34
CA LEU A 666 0.92 0.57 -15.58
C LEU A 666 -0.23 -0.42 -15.34
N ALA A 667 -0.35 -0.98 -14.13
CA ALA A 667 -1.39 -1.98 -13.81
C ALA A 667 -2.83 -1.44 -14.00
N GLN A 668 -3.00 -0.12 -13.92
CA GLN A 668 -4.31 0.56 -14.05
C GLN A 668 -4.52 1.20 -15.43
N LEU A 669 -3.56 1.07 -16.34
CA LEU A 669 -3.66 1.62 -17.69
C LEU A 669 -4.14 0.54 -18.66
N PRO A 670 -5.13 0.83 -19.53
CA PRO A 670 -5.70 -0.16 -20.42
C PRO A 670 -4.79 -0.38 -21.65
N LEU A 671 -3.68 -1.10 -21.45
CA LEU A 671 -2.67 -1.34 -22.49
C LEU A 671 -3.22 -2.01 -23.75
N HIS A 672 -4.28 -2.80 -23.62
CA HIS A 672 -5.00 -3.43 -24.74
C HIS A 672 -5.71 -2.42 -25.67
N ALA A 673 -5.80 -1.14 -25.31
CA ALA A 673 -6.31 -0.05 -26.14
C ALA A 673 -5.20 0.88 -26.66
N ALA A 674 -3.93 0.54 -26.47
CA ALA A 674 -2.82 1.32 -27.03
C ALA A 674 -2.90 1.36 -28.56
N GLY A 675 -2.93 2.55 -29.15
CA GLY A 675 -2.98 2.73 -30.60
C GLY A 675 -3.01 4.19 -31.02
N ILE A 676 -2.85 4.40 -32.32
CA ILE A 676 -3.04 5.72 -32.95
C ILE A 676 -4.50 5.78 -33.44
N TYR A 677 -5.23 6.81 -33.00
CA TYR A 677 -6.67 6.99 -33.29
C TYR A 677 -6.95 8.32 -34.02
N ASP A 678 -5.90 9.01 -34.49
CA ASP A 678 -6.04 10.22 -35.29
C ASP A 678 -6.63 9.86 -36.67
N PRO A 679 -7.81 10.39 -37.05
CA PRO A 679 -8.42 10.14 -38.35
C PRO A 679 -7.52 10.52 -39.54
N LEU A 680 -6.60 11.47 -39.34
CA LEU A 680 -5.70 11.99 -40.38
C LEU A 680 -4.48 11.08 -40.63
N GLN A 681 -4.16 10.16 -39.72
CA GLN A 681 -3.04 9.23 -39.87
C GLN A 681 -3.55 7.82 -40.19
N GLN A 682 -3.73 7.48 -41.48
CA GLN A 682 -4.07 6.12 -41.91
C GLN A 682 -2.98 5.48 -42.78
N PRO A 683 -2.65 4.18 -42.58
CA PRO A 683 -3.21 3.27 -41.57
C PRO A 683 -2.69 3.56 -40.16
N ALA A 684 -3.61 3.68 -39.20
CA ALA A 684 -3.30 3.95 -37.80
C ALA A 684 -3.11 2.62 -37.06
N PRO A 685 -1.90 2.26 -36.63
CA PRO A 685 -1.67 0.98 -35.98
C PRO A 685 -2.24 0.98 -34.55
N ARG A 686 -2.91 -0.11 -34.19
CA ARG A 686 -3.50 -0.33 -32.87
C ARG A 686 -3.16 -1.72 -32.39
N ILE A 687 -2.87 -1.86 -31.11
CA ILE A 687 -2.53 -3.15 -30.53
C ILE A 687 -3.62 -4.21 -30.77
N PHE A 688 -4.89 -3.77 -30.77
CA PHE A 688 -6.06 -4.60 -31.05
C PHE A 688 -6.00 -5.26 -32.43
N ASP A 689 -5.38 -4.62 -33.42
CA ASP A 689 -5.35 -5.14 -34.79
C ASP A 689 -4.23 -6.19 -34.99
N PHE A 690 -3.31 -6.34 -34.01
CA PHE A 690 -2.16 -7.24 -34.09
C PHE A 690 -2.24 -8.43 -33.14
N ILE A 691 -2.89 -8.28 -31.98
CA ILE A 691 -2.87 -9.29 -30.92
C ILE A 691 -4.21 -9.38 -30.18
N VAL A 692 -4.42 -10.52 -29.51
CA VAL A 692 -5.37 -10.65 -28.41
C VAL A 692 -4.62 -10.44 -27.09
N SER A 693 -5.17 -9.61 -26.20
CA SER A 693 -4.54 -9.28 -24.92
C SER A 693 -5.25 -9.95 -23.75
N SER A 694 -4.49 -10.40 -22.76
CA SER A 694 -5.00 -10.80 -21.44
C SER A 694 -4.07 -10.27 -20.35
N TYR A 695 -4.54 -10.28 -19.12
CA TYR A 695 -3.78 -9.81 -17.96
C TYR A 695 -3.60 -10.95 -16.95
N THR A 696 -2.55 -10.88 -16.14
CA THR A 696 -2.38 -11.75 -14.99
C THR A 696 -1.79 -10.97 -13.81
N PRO A 697 -2.27 -11.17 -12.57
CA PRO A 697 -1.69 -10.54 -11.38
C PRO A 697 -0.23 -10.95 -11.14
N SER A 698 0.08 -12.23 -11.34
CA SER A 698 1.42 -12.80 -11.18
C SER A 698 1.63 -13.97 -12.14
N PHE A 699 2.87 -14.39 -12.30
CA PHE A 699 3.20 -15.55 -13.11
C PHE A 699 2.76 -16.86 -12.45
N SER A 700 2.88 -16.95 -11.11
CA SER A 700 2.44 -18.12 -10.36
C SER A 700 0.93 -18.34 -10.51
N MET A 701 0.13 -17.27 -10.47
CA MET A 701 -1.32 -17.34 -10.73
C MET A 701 -1.59 -17.80 -12.16
N PHE A 702 -0.88 -17.24 -13.15
CA PHE A 702 -0.99 -17.68 -14.54
C PHE A 702 -0.76 -19.18 -14.71
N LEU A 703 0.32 -19.73 -14.12
CA LEU A 703 0.61 -21.16 -14.18
C LEU A 703 -0.47 -22.00 -13.48
N GLN A 704 -0.96 -21.56 -12.31
CA GLN A 704 -2.03 -22.24 -11.60
C GLN A 704 -3.32 -22.31 -12.43
N CYS A 705 -3.68 -21.23 -13.14
CA CYS A 705 -4.83 -21.20 -14.03
C CYS A 705 -4.67 -22.11 -15.25
N ARG A 706 -3.45 -22.47 -15.66
CA ARG A 706 -3.23 -23.44 -16.77
C ARG A 706 -3.39 -24.89 -16.32
N ARG A 707 -3.24 -25.19 -15.03
CA ARG A 707 -3.34 -26.55 -14.52
C ARG A 707 -4.79 -27.04 -14.57
N ASN A 708 -4.95 -28.27 -15.04
CA ASN A 708 -6.20 -29.01 -15.10
C ASN A 708 -7.34 -28.25 -15.82
N VAL A 709 -7.01 -27.44 -16.84
CA VAL A 709 -8.05 -26.82 -17.68
C VAL A 709 -8.71 -27.93 -18.51
N VAL A 710 -9.97 -28.21 -18.19
CA VAL A 710 -10.81 -29.15 -18.94
C VAL A 710 -11.77 -28.34 -19.81
N ASN A 711 -11.59 -28.43 -21.13
CA ASN A 711 -12.41 -27.71 -22.09
C ASN A 711 -13.78 -28.38 -22.26
N HIS A 712 -14.76 -27.97 -21.47
CA HIS A 712 -16.16 -28.34 -21.69
C HIS A 712 -16.74 -27.49 -22.83
N ILE A 713 -17.32 -28.12 -23.87
CA ILE A 713 -17.86 -27.38 -25.03
C ILE A 713 -18.98 -26.42 -24.60
N ALA A 714 -19.82 -26.86 -23.65
CA ALA A 714 -20.88 -26.05 -23.05
C ALA A 714 -21.27 -26.68 -21.69
N PRO A 715 -20.55 -26.34 -20.60
CA PRO A 715 -20.87 -26.83 -19.25
C PRO A 715 -22.08 -26.08 -18.67
N ASN A 716 -22.64 -26.62 -17.59
CA ASN A 716 -23.71 -25.96 -16.83
C ASN A 716 -23.25 -24.57 -16.38
N VAL A 717 -24.16 -23.59 -16.48
CA VAL A 717 -23.86 -22.19 -16.17
C VAL A 717 -24.78 -21.68 -15.08
N LEU A 718 -24.20 -21.03 -14.08
CA LEU A 718 -24.93 -20.24 -13.09
C LEU A 718 -24.97 -18.78 -13.54
N VAL A 719 -26.18 -18.23 -13.69
CA VAL A 719 -26.39 -16.84 -14.09
C VAL A 719 -27.09 -16.11 -12.95
N LEU A 720 -26.43 -15.11 -12.38
CA LEU A 720 -26.98 -14.25 -11.33
C LEU A 720 -27.29 -12.88 -11.89
N THR A 721 -28.54 -12.45 -11.76
CA THR A 721 -29.00 -11.13 -12.19
C THR A 721 -29.63 -10.35 -11.05
N GLN A 722 -29.16 -9.12 -10.85
CA GLN A 722 -29.76 -8.20 -9.90
C GLN A 722 -30.15 -6.87 -10.58
N PRO A 723 -31.34 -6.80 -11.21
CA PRO A 723 -31.81 -5.57 -11.87
C PRO A 723 -32.19 -4.47 -10.88
N GLU A 724 -32.60 -4.84 -9.66
CA GLU A 724 -33.09 -3.93 -8.63
C GLU A 724 -32.38 -4.28 -7.31
N THR A 725 -31.27 -3.60 -7.04
CA THR A 725 -30.56 -3.74 -5.75
C THR A 725 -31.02 -2.62 -4.81
N PRO A 726 -31.43 -2.93 -3.56
CA PRO A 726 -31.81 -1.90 -2.59
C PRO A 726 -30.70 -0.83 -2.41
N GLY A 727 -31.07 0.44 -2.55
CA GLY A 727 -30.13 1.56 -2.37
C GLY A 727 -29.23 1.87 -3.57
N GLN A 728 -29.36 1.15 -4.69
CA GLN A 728 -28.60 1.37 -5.93
C GLN A 728 -29.51 1.77 -7.11
N SER A 729 -28.90 2.24 -8.20
CA SER A 729 -29.60 2.55 -9.44
C SER A 729 -30.11 1.27 -10.15
N PRO A 730 -31.27 1.33 -10.85
CA PRO A 730 -31.79 0.18 -11.59
C PRO A 730 -30.91 -0.23 -12.79
N LEU A 731 -30.76 -1.54 -13.00
CA LEU A 731 -30.00 -2.18 -14.08
C LEU A 731 -30.87 -3.11 -14.94
N PRO A 732 -31.84 -2.58 -15.70
CA PRO A 732 -32.76 -3.40 -16.50
C PRO A 732 -32.05 -4.26 -17.57
N GLY A 733 -30.87 -3.84 -18.03
CA GLY A 733 -30.04 -4.58 -19.00
C GLY A 733 -29.60 -5.95 -18.50
N THR A 734 -29.47 -6.15 -17.18
CA THR A 734 -29.08 -7.44 -16.57
C THR A 734 -30.07 -8.57 -16.92
N ILE A 735 -31.36 -8.25 -17.05
CA ILE A 735 -32.39 -9.20 -17.48
C ILE A 735 -32.19 -9.59 -18.95
N ASP A 736 -31.81 -8.62 -19.81
CA ASP A 736 -31.51 -8.89 -21.22
C ASP A 736 -30.23 -9.74 -21.36
N GLU A 737 -29.22 -9.52 -20.52
CA GLU A 737 -28.02 -10.36 -20.43
C GLU A 737 -28.40 -11.83 -20.16
N SER A 738 -29.16 -12.10 -19.10
CA SER A 738 -29.60 -13.48 -18.76
C SER A 738 -30.40 -14.14 -19.88
N ARG A 739 -31.35 -13.41 -20.49
CA ARG A 739 -32.14 -13.94 -21.61
C ARG A 739 -31.26 -14.32 -22.80
N ARG A 740 -30.28 -13.47 -23.16
CA ARG A 740 -29.37 -13.73 -24.27
C ARG A 740 -28.42 -14.89 -24.00
N ILE A 741 -27.89 -14.99 -22.78
CA ILE A 741 -27.05 -16.13 -22.36
C ILE A 741 -27.83 -17.43 -22.51
N CYS A 742 -29.02 -17.50 -21.91
CA CYS A 742 -29.88 -18.68 -21.98
C CYS A 742 -30.27 -19.03 -23.42
N ALA A 743 -30.45 -18.04 -24.30
CA ALA A 743 -30.74 -18.28 -25.71
C ALA A 743 -29.53 -18.86 -26.47
N VAL A 744 -28.31 -18.39 -26.20
CA VAL A 744 -27.07 -18.85 -26.85
C VAL A 744 -26.69 -20.26 -26.41
N LEU A 745 -26.97 -20.62 -25.16
CA LEU A 745 -26.50 -21.88 -24.56
C LEU A 745 -27.46 -23.07 -24.71
N LYS A 746 -28.66 -22.91 -25.30
CA LYS A 746 -29.57 -24.05 -25.55
C LYS A 746 -28.88 -25.14 -26.40
N PRO A 747 -28.86 -26.41 -25.94
CA PRO A 747 -29.75 -27.05 -24.94
C PRO A 747 -29.18 -27.19 -23.51
N VAL A 748 -28.09 -26.52 -23.14
CA VAL A 748 -27.45 -26.65 -21.83
C VAL A 748 -28.31 -26.08 -20.70
N GLU A 749 -28.20 -26.66 -19.51
CA GLU A 749 -28.89 -26.22 -18.31
C GLU A 749 -28.26 -24.92 -17.77
N CYS A 750 -28.97 -23.81 -17.97
CA CYS A 750 -28.67 -22.53 -17.32
C CYS A 750 -29.50 -22.40 -16.04
N ARG A 751 -28.85 -22.37 -14.88
CA ARG A 751 -29.49 -22.03 -13.61
C ARG A 751 -29.48 -20.52 -13.45
N VAL A 752 -30.65 -19.89 -13.42
CA VAL A 752 -30.77 -18.44 -13.22
C VAL A 752 -31.23 -18.16 -11.79
N LEU A 753 -30.47 -17.34 -11.07
CA LEU A 753 -30.89 -16.71 -9.83
C LEU A 753 -31.14 -15.22 -10.12
N GLU A 754 -32.38 -14.78 -10.03
CA GLU A 754 -32.79 -13.41 -10.36
C GLU A 754 -33.50 -12.77 -9.16
N ARG A 755 -33.25 -11.46 -8.93
CA ARG A 755 -33.93 -10.66 -7.89
C ARG A 755 -33.82 -11.30 -6.51
N GLU A 756 -34.94 -11.59 -5.86
CA GLU A 756 -35.04 -12.15 -4.50
C GLU A 756 -34.40 -13.54 -4.38
N GLN A 757 -34.18 -14.25 -5.49
CA GLN A 757 -33.50 -15.54 -5.50
C GLN A 757 -31.97 -15.42 -5.50
N ALA A 758 -31.43 -14.28 -5.93
CA ALA A 758 -30.02 -13.97 -5.96
C ALA A 758 -29.58 -13.41 -4.60
N THR A 759 -29.49 -14.31 -3.61
CA THR A 759 -29.03 -14.00 -2.25
C THR A 759 -27.60 -14.51 -2.04
N VAL A 760 -26.89 -13.96 -1.05
CA VAL A 760 -25.55 -14.43 -0.66
C VAL A 760 -25.59 -15.91 -0.29
N ALA A 761 -26.54 -16.31 0.56
CA ALA A 761 -26.67 -17.69 1.01
C ALA A 761 -27.00 -18.67 -0.12
N SER A 762 -27.97 -18.33 -0.99
CA SER A 762 -28.34 -19.19 -2.12
C SER A 762 -27.21 -19.33 -3.14
N THR A 763 -26.40 -18.30 -3.32
CA THR A 763 -25.25 -18.30 -4.24
C THR A 763 -24.14 -19.20 -3.73
N LEU A 764 -23.68 -18.98 -2.48
CA LEU A 764 -22.59 -19.74 -1.88
C LEU A 764 -22.92 -21.24 -1.77
N ALA A 765 -24.21 -21.59 -1.61
CA ALA A 765 -24.64 -22.98 -1.51
C ALA A 765 -24.50 -23.79 -2.81
N ILE A 766 -24.40 -23.14 -3.97
CA ILE A 766 -24.40 -23.85 -5.27
C ILE A 766 -23.27 -23.42 -6.21
N ILE A 767 -22.56 -22.33 -5.94
CA ILE A 767 -21.56 -21.77 -6.87
C ILE A 767 -20.45 -22.77 -7.24
N ASP A 768 -20.08 -23.63 -6.30
CA ASP A 768 -19.04 -24.64 -6.46
C ASP A 768 -19.43 -25.80 -7.41
N GLN A 769 -20.72 -25.93 -7.70
CA GLN A 769 -21.28 -26.96 -8.59
C GLN A 769 -21.24 -26.55 -10.07
N TYR A 770 -20.96 -25.28 -10.39
CA TYR A 770 -21.02 -24.74 -11.76
C TYR A 770 -19.63 -24.32 -12.25
N PRO A 771 -19.12 -24.91 -13.37
CA PRO A 771 -17.85 -24.48 -13.95
C PRO A 771 -17.86 -23.04 -14.45
N TRP A 772 -19.02 -22.57 -14.93
CA TRP A 772 -19.19 -21.23 -15.46
C TRP A 772 -20.16 -20.43 -14.60
N VAL A 773 -19.76 -19.23 -14.23
CA VAL A 773 -20.59 -18.29 -13.48
C VAL A 773 -20.63 -16.94 -14.17
N HIS A 774 -21.83 -16.36 -14.25
CA HIS A 774 -22.07 -15.03 -14.80
C HIS A 774 -22.75 -14.18 -13.73
N PHE A 775 -22.15 -13.04 -13.39
CA PHE A 775 -22.73 -12.05 -12.48
C PHE A 775 -23.09 -10.79 -13.26
N ALA A 776 -24.36 -10.41 -13.24
CA ALA A 776 -24.86 -9.16 -13.79
C ALA A 776 -25.56 -8.36 -12.68
N CYS A 777 -24.76 -7.54 -11.98
CA CYS A 777 -25.18 -6.80 -10.79
C CYS A 777 -24.28 -5.56 -10.58
N HIS A 778 -24.53 -4.81 -9.51
CA HIS A 778 -23.57 -3.83 -9.02
C HIS A 778 -22.39 -4.54 -8.33
N ALA A 779 -21.25 -3.86 -8.28
CA ALA A 779 -20.11 -4.29 -7.50
C ALA A 779 -19.56 -3.10 -6.72
N SER A 780 -19.06 -3.36 -5.52
CA SER A 780 -18.41 -2.38 -4.66
C SER A 780 -16.96 -2.79 -4.45
N GLN A 781 -16.06 -1.81 -4.53
CA GLN A 781 -14.65 -1.99 -4.22
C GLN A 781 -14.37 -1.38 -2.85
N SER A 782 -13.83 -2.19 -1.94
CA SER A 782 -13.40 -1.72 -0.63
C SER A 782 -11.93 -1.30 -0.73
N LEU A 783 -11.68 -0.01 -0.54
CA LEU A 783 -10.33 0.55 -0.52
C LEU A 783 -9.60 0.12 0.77
N SER A 784 -10.26 0.09 1.92
CA SER A 784 -9.60 -0.27 3.19
C SER A 784 -9.32 -1.78 3.34
N ASP A 785 -10.11 -2.65 2.71
CA ASP A 785 -9.91 -4.10 2.72
C ASP A 785 -10.40 -4.74 1.42
N SER A 786 -9.45 -5.21 0.62
CA SER A 786 -9.73 -5.81 -0.68
C SER A 786 -10.62 -7.04 -0.65
N THR A 787 -10.52 -7.84 0.41
CA THR A 787 -11.31 -9.06 0.60
C THR A 787 -12.78 -8.75 0.90
N GLN A 788 -13.08 -7.48 1.22
CA GLN A 788 -14.45 -6.96 1.40
C GLN A 788 -15.00 -6.33 0.12
N SER A 789 -14.24 -6.29 -0.98
CA SER A 789 -14.84 -5.97 -2.28
C SER A 789 -15.89 -7.03 -2.63
N ALA A 790 -17.03 -6.59 -3.15
CA ALA A 790 -18.22 -7.42 -3.20
C ALA A 790 -19.04 -7.25 -4.47
N LEU A 791 -19.83 -8.28 -4.75
CA LEU A 791 -20.94 -8.23 -5.71
C LEU A 791 -22.22 -7.96 -4.92
N GLU A 792 -22.95 -6.92 -5.28
CA GLU A 792 -24.17 -6.54 -4.55
C GLU A 792 -25.33 -7.44 -4.96
N LEU A 793 -25.78 -8.26 -4.01
CA LEU A 793 -26.90 -9.19 -4.16
C LEU A 793 -28.14 -8.66 -3.44
N HIS A 794 -29.23 -9.44 -3.44
CA HIS A 794 -30.52 -8.97 -2.91
C HIS A 794 -30.49 -8.63 -1.41
N ASP A 795 -29.89 -9.53 -0.63
CA ASP A 795 -29.86 -9.50 0.84
C ASP A 795 -28.58 -8.90 1.41
N GLY A 796 -27.63 -8.51 0.55
CA GLY A 796 -26.38 -7.86 0.93
C GLY A 796 -25.21 -8.14 -0.01
N PRO A 797 -24.01 -7.67 0.38
CA PRO A 797 -22.80 -7.83 -0.42
C PRO A 797 -22.25 -9.27 -0.33
N LEU A 798 -22.08 -9.92 -1.48
CA LEU A 798 -21.29 -11.15 -1.61
C LEU A 798 -19.81 -10.76 -1.70
N THR A 799 -19.15 -10.78 -0.56
CA THR A 799 -17.73 -10.39 -0.45
C THR A 799 -16.80 -11.43 -1.06
N LEU A 800 -15.63 -10.98 -1.50
CA LEU A 800 -14.58 -11.88 -1.95
C LEU A 800 -14.15 -12.85 -0.84
N SER A 801 -14.07 -12.41 0.42
CA SER A 801 -13.79 -13.28 1.56
C SER A 801 -14.81 -14.42 1.71
N ALA A 802 -16.09 -14.16 1.45
CA ALA A 802 -17.12 -15.21 1.42
C ALA A 802 -16.92 -16.18 0.25
N LEU A 803 -16.67 -15.68 -0.97
CA LEU A 803 -16.39 -16.50 -2.16
C LEU A 803 -15.12 -17.35 -2.01
N MET A 804 -14.12 -16.83 -1.30
CA MET A 804 -12.91 -17.58 -1.02
C MET A 804 -13.19 -18.81 -0.17
N SER A 805 -14.25 -18.86 0.63
CA SER A 805 -14.61 -20.08 1.38
C SER A 805 -15.27 -21.17 0.53
N THR A 806 -15.64 -20.89 -0.72
CA THR A 806 -16.34 -21.81 -1.64
C THR A 806 -15.46 -22.27 -2.80
N ALA A 807 -14.15 -22.41 -2.58
CA ALA A 807 -13.20 -22.80 -3.62
C ALA A 807 -13.63 -24.11 -4.30
N SER A 808 -13.75 -24.10 -5.64
CA SER A 808 -14.16 -25.25 -6.44
C SER A 808 -13.06 -25.66 -7.40
N GLU A 809 -12.71 -26.95 -7.40
CA GLU A 809 -11.77 -27.53 -8.37
C GLU A 809 -12.32 -27.50 -9.81
N ASN A 810 -13.65 -27.38 -9.95
CA ASN A 810 -14.35 -27.36 -11.24
C ASN A 810 -14.54 -25.93 -11.80
N ALA A 811 -14.14 -24.88 -11.06
CA ALA A 811 -14.30 -23.50 -11.49
C ALA A 811 -13.45 -23.21 -12.74
N GLU A 812 -14.10 -22.76 -13.82
CA GLU A 812 -13.45 -22.56 -15.12
C GLU A 812 -13.53 -21.10 -15.57
N LEU A 813 -14.74 -20.55 -15.74
CA LEU A 813 -14.96 -19.19 -16.24
C LEU A 813 -15.88 -18.37 -15.34
N ALA A 814 -15.45 -17.15 -15.04
CA ALA A 814 -16.30 -16.14 -14.42
C ALA A 814 -16.47 -14.95 -15.35
N PHE A 815 -17.71 -14.51 -15.57
CA PHE A 815 -18.00 -13.26 -16.26
C PHE A 815 -18.60 -12.27 -15.26
N LEU A 816 -17.82 -11.26 -14.89
CA LEU A 816 -18.22 -10.20 -13.97
C LEU A 816 -18.75 -9.03 -14.78
N SER A 817 -20.02 -9.08 -15.17
CA SER A 817 -20.76 -7.95 -15.74
C SER A 817 -21.16 -6.99 -14.61
N ALA A 818 -20.17 -6.49 -13.88
CA ALA A 818 -20.32 -5.58 -12.77
C ALA A 818 -19.18 -4.58 -12.78
N CYS A 819 -19.44 -3.37 -12.28
CA CYS A 819 -18.53 -2.24 -12.45
C CYS A 819 -17.29 -2.32 -11.54
N GLN A 820 -16.14 -1.83 -12.03
CA GLN A 820 -14.90 -1.68 -11.26
C GLN A 820 -14.35 -2.98 -10.67
N THR A 821 -14.62 -4.11 -11.32
CA THR A 821 -14.19 -5.44 -10.88
C THR A 821 -12.70 -5.73 -11.16
N ALA A 822 -12.03 -4.83 -11.88
CA ALA A 822 -10.60 -4.88 -12.22
C ALA A 822 -9.85 -3.53 -12.08
N THR A 823 -10.35 -2.58 -11.27
CA THR A 823 -9.74 -1.24 -11.16
C THR A 823 -8.43 -1.23 -10.36
N GLY A 824 -8.25 -2.15 -9.40
CA GLY A 824 -7.06 -2.23 -8.53
C GLY A 824 -7.05 -1.14 -7.43
N ASP A 825 -6.08 -1.21 -6.50
CA ASP A 825 -5.85 -0.16 -5.47
C ASP A 825 -4.65 0.72 -5.88
N ASP A 826 -4.84 2.04 -5.86
CA ASP A 826 -3.82 3.05 -6.19
C ASP A 826 -2.60 3.00 -5.25
N ARG A 827 -2.79 2.55 -4.00
CA ARG A 827 -1.75 2.48 -2.98
C ARG A 827 -0.89 1.23 -3.09
N VAL A 828 -1.39 0.16 -3.73
CA VAL A 828 -0.71 -1.15 -3.77
C VAL A 828 -0.74 -1.73 -5.19
N PRO A 829 -0.20 -1.02 -6.19
CA PRO A 829 -0.30 -1.44 -7.58
C PRO A 829 0.39 -2.79 -7.87
N GLU A 830 1.37 -3.18 -7.06
CA GLU A 830 2.08 -4.48 -7.17
C GLU A 830 1.22 -5.70 -6.79
N GLU A 831 0.08 -5.49 -6.13
CA GLU A 831 -0.76 -6.57 -5.59
C GLU A 831 -2.01 -6.85 -6.43
N SER A 832 -2.31 -6.04 -7.46
CA SER A 832 -3.49 -6.20 -8.34
C SER A 832 -4.78 -6.47 -7.53
N VAL A 833 -5.06 -5.55 -6.61
CA VAL A 833 -6.07 -5.70 -5.57
C VAL A 833 -7.48 -5.44 -6.12
N HIS A 834 -8.08 -6.44 -6.76
CA HIS A 834 -9.43 -6.33 -7.34
C HIS A 834 -10.16 -7.68 -7.43
N LEU A 835 -11.49 -7.63 -7.61
CA LEU A 835 -12.36 -8.81 -7.59
C LEU A 835 -11.95 -9.88 -8.61
N ALA A 836 -11.48 -9.50 -9.80
CA ALA A 836 -11.03 -10.46 -10.81
C ALA A 836 -9.82 -11.29 -10.36
N ALA A 837 -8.83 -10.69 -9.68
CA ALA A 837 -7.70 -11.42 -9.10
C ALA A 837 -8.16 -12.37 -7.99
N GLY A 838 -9.14 -11.93 -7.20
CA GLY A 838 -9.83 -12.74 -6.22
C GLY A 838 -10.52 -13.97 -6.81
N MET A 839 -11.24 -13.82 -7.92
CA MET A 839 -11.90 -14.95 -8.60
C MET A 839 -10.90 -15.96 -9.16
N LEU A 840 -9.75 -15.50 -9.67
CA LEU A 840 -8.66 -16.42 -10.03
C LEU A 840 -8.14 -17.18 -8.81
N ALA A 841 -8.00 -16.50 -7.66
CA ALA A 841 -7.58 -17.13 -6.41
C ALA A 841 -8.62 -18.12 -5.84
N VAL A 842 -9.91 -17.95 -6.15
CA VAL A 842 -11.00 -18.90 -5.81
C VAL A 842 -10.88 -20.19 -6.64
N GLY A 843 -10.27 -20.14 -7.83
CA GLY A 843 -10.02 -21.30 -8.68
C GLY A 843 -10.39 -21.13 -10.15
N PHE A 844 -11.11 -20.05 -10.51
CA PHE A 844 -11.48 -19.77 -11.89
C PHE A 844 -10.23 -19.59 -12.77
N LYS A 845 -10.27 -20.12 -13.99
CA LYS A 845 -9.13 -20.15 -14.92
C LYS A 845 -9.09 -18.92 -15.83
N GLY A 846 -10.27 -18.39 -16.17
CA GLY A 846 -10.43 -17.15 -16.93
C GLY A 846 -11.55 -16.28 -16.34
N VAL A 847 -11.29 -14.99 -16.21
CA VAL A 847 -12.23 -14.01 -15.65
C VAL A 847 -12.37 -12.83 -16.61
N ILE A 848 -13.61 -12.57 -17.04
CA ILE A 848 -13.95 -11.33 -17.73
C ILE A 848 -14.40 -10.32 -16.67
N ALA A 849 -13.77 -9.16 -16.65
CA ALA A 849 -14.02 -8.12 -15.68
C ALA A 849 -13.97 -6.74 -16.33
N THR A 850 -14.32 -5.70 -15.57
CA THR A 850 -14.28 -4.32 -16.06
C THR A 850 -13.33 -3.44 -15.23
N MET A 851 -12.47 -2.70 -15.92
CA MET A 851 -11.53 -1.76 -15.28
C MET A 851 -12.22 -0.50 -14.74
N TRP A 852 -13.45 -0.20 -15.20
CA TRP A 852 -14.30 0.88 -14.70
C TRP A 852 -15.77 0.61 -15.03
N SER A 853 -16.67 1.57 -14.75
CA SER A 853 -18.10 1.39 -14.99
C SER A 853 -18.44 1.22 -16.47
N ILE A 854 -19.34 0.29 -16.77
CA ILE A 854 -19.88 0.06 -18.11
C ILE A 854 -21.30 0.61 -18.22
N ARG A 855 -21.77 0.87 -19.44
CA ARG A 855 -23.16 1.25 -19.66
C ARG A 855 -24.05 0.01 -19.63
N ASP A 856 -25.18 0.12 -18.97
CA ASP A 856 -26.14 -0.98 -18.83
C ASP A 856 -26.64 -1.51 -20.19
N ALA A 857 -26.74 -0.63 -21.20
CA ALA A 857 -27.16 -1.00 -22.56
C ALA A 857 -26.06 -1.66 -23.41
N ASP A 858 -24.79 -1.56 -23.00
CA ASP A 858 -23.65 -2.13 -23.73
C ASP A 858 -23.39 -3.58 -23.31
N ALA A 859 -23.62 -3.91 -22.02
CA ALA A 859 -23.38 -5.23 -21.47
C ALA A 859 -24.12 -6.38 -22.23
N PRO A 860 -25.43 -6.28 -22.57
CA PRO A 860 -26.13 -7.33 -23.33
C PRO A 860 -25.55 -7.60 -24.72
N VAL A 861 -24.91 -6.61 -25.34
CA VAL A 861 -24.27 -6.76 -26.66
C VAL A 861 -22.97 -7.55 -26.52
N VAL A 862 -22.17 -7.20 -25.53
CA VAL A 862 -20.88 -7.84 -25.24
C VAL A 862 -21.09 -9.28 -24.83
N VAL A 863 -22.02 -9.54 -23.91
CA VAL A 863 -22.34 -10.86 -23.40
C VAL A 863 -22.79 -11.80 -24.52
N GLU A 864 -23.70 -11.35 -25.39
CA GLU A 864 -24.16 -12.16 -26.52
C GLU A 864 -23.03 -12.47 -27.50
N GLY A 865 -22.22 -11.48 -27.87
CA GLY A 865 -21.07 -11.67 -28.75
C GLY A 865 -20.04 -12.63 -28.17
N TYR A 866 -19.75 -12.47 -26.86
CA TYR A 866 -18.79 -13.28 -26.12
C TYR A 866 -19.21 -14.76 -26.11
N TYR A 867 -20.40 -15.08 -25.59
CA TYR A 867 -20.81 -16.50 -25.47
C TYR A 867 -20.99 -17.15 -26.85
N LYS A 868 -21.51 -16.44 -27.86
CA LYS A 868 -21.61 -16.97 -29.23
C LYS A 868 -20.23 -17.35 -29.78
N LYS A 869 -19.24 -16.46 -29.63
CA LYS A 869 -17.89 -16.71 -30.13
C LYS A 869 -17.19 -17.81 -29.33
N LEU A 870 -17.32 -17.82 -28.00
CA LEU A 870 -16.72 -18.83 -27.12
C LEU A 870 -17.18 -20.23 -27.50
N ILE A 871 -18.50 -20.43 -27.64
CA ILE A 871 -19.07 -21.72 -28.04
C ILE A 871 -18.62 -22.12 -29.45
N ALA A 872 -18.57 -21.17 -30.39
CA ALA A 872 -18.08 -21.43 -31.73
C ALA A 872 -16.60 -21.90 -31.72
N LEU A 873 -15.73 -21.24 -30.94
CA LEU A 873 -14.32 -21.60 -30.80
C LEU A 873 -14.11 -22.98 -30.17
N ARG A 874 -14.92 -23.33 -29.16
CA ARG A 874 -14.83 -24.64 -28.51
C ARG A 874 -15.35 -25.77 -29.40
N LYS A 875 -16.43 -25.53 -30.18
CA LYS A 875 -16.97 -26.50 -31.14
C LYS A 875 -16.00 -26.85 -32.27
N THR A 876 -15.17 -25.91 -32.70
CA THR A 876 -14.17 -26.16 -33.76
C THR A 876 -12.90 -26.82 -33.24
N GLY A 877 -12.75 -27.00 -31.92
CA GLY A 877 -11.52 -27.51 -31.31
C GLY A 877 -10.34 -26.54 -31.44
N ALA A 878 -10.59 -25.26 -31.74
CA ALA A 878 -9.54 -24.26 -31.96
C ALA A 878 -8.83 -23.82 -30.65
N VAL A 879 -9.44 -24.10 -29.49
CA VAL A 879 -8.91 -23.79 -28.16
C VAL A 879 -7.82 -24.79 -27.79
N GLY A 880 -6.63 -24.30 -27.45
CA GLY A 880 -5.50 -25.15 -27.07
C GLY A 880 -5.63 -25.78 -25.69
N ASN A 881 -4.75 -26.74 -25.38
CA ASN A 881 -4.59 -27.24 -24.02
C ASN A 881 -4.14 -26.09 -23.10
N GLY A 882 -4.78 -25.97 -21.93
CA GLY A 882 -4.49 -24.90 -20.97
C GLY A 882 -5.01 -23.51 -21.37
N GLU A 883 -5.88 -23.41 -22.37
CA GLU A 883 -6.60 -22.18 -22.75
C GLU A 883 -8.10 -22.38 -22.54
N THR A 884 -8.82 -21.33 -22.13
CA THR A 884 -10.29 -21.39 -22.07
C THR A 884 -10.96 -20.88 -23.36
N GLY A 885 -10.24 -20.11 -24.18
CA GLY A 885 -10.77 -19.39 -25.34
C GLY A 885 -11.48 -18.07 -25.01
N ALA A 886 -11.59 -17.71 -23.72
CA ALA A 886 -12.27 -16.50 -23.25
C ALA A 886 -11.66 -15.20 -23.82
N ALA A 887 -10.33 -15.10 -23.89
CA ALA A 887 -9.66 -13.92 -24.44
C ALA A 887 -10.10 -13.59 -25.88
N TYR A 888 -10.23 -14.62 -26.72
CA TYR A 888 -10.62 -14.47 -28.12
C TYR A 888 -12.10 -14.19 -28.29
N ALA A 889 -12.93 -14.81 -27.44
CA ALA A 889 -14.35 -14.50 -27.38
C ALA A 889 -14.59 -13.04 -26.99
N LEU A 890 -13.84 -12.53 -26.01
CA LEU A 890 -13.91 -11.12 -25.60
C LEU A 890 -13.43 -10.19 -26.71
N HIS A 891 -12.32 -10.52 -27.36
CA HIS A 891 -11.78 -9.72 -28.46
C HIS A 891 -12.81 -9.54 -29.60
N GLU A 892 -13.51 -10.61 -29.98
CA GLU A 892 -14.59 -10.52 -30.97
C GLU A 892 -15.77 -9.68 -30.47
N ALA A 893 -16.19 -9.90 -29.21
CA ALA A 893 -17.29 -9.13 -28.61
C ALA A 893 -16.99 -7.62 -28.59
N MET A 894 -15.73 -7.25 -28.30
CA MET A 894 -15.27 -5.87 -28.33
C MET A 894 -15.23 -5.29 -29.74
N LYS A 895 -14.89 -6.10 -30.74
CA LYS A 895 -14.97 -5.68 -32.15
C LYS A 895 -16.41 -5.32 -32.51
N CYS A 896 -17.38 -6.18 -32.19
CA CYS A 896 -18.80 -5.89 -32.42
C CYS A 896 -19.28 -4.63 -31.67
N LEU A 897 -18.84 -4.44 -30.43
CA LEU A 897 -19.21 -3.25 -29.67
C LEU A 897 -18.61 -1.98 -30.30
N ARG A 898 -17.33 -1.99 -30.69
CA ARG A 898 -16.63 -0.88 -31.36
C ARG A 898 -17.34 -0.45 -32.65
N GLU A 899 -17.75 -1.41 -33.47
CA GLU A 899 -18.50 -1.17 -34.70
C GLU A 899 -19.86 -0.49 -34.39
N LYS A 900 -20.50 -0.84 -33.27
CA LYS A 900 -21.80 -0.29 -32.85
C LYS A 900 -21.71 1.09 -32.23
N VAL A 901 -20.69 1.35 -31.40
CA VAL A 901 -20.63 2.56 -30.55
C VAL A 901 -19.70 3.63 -31.12
N GLY A 902 -18.85 3.28 -32.07
CA GLY A 902 -17.79 4.14 -32.58
C GLY A 902 -16.45 3.84 -31.91
N GLU A 903 -15.38 3.92 -32.70
CA GLU A 903 -14.05 3.50 -32.27
C GLU A 903 -13.45 4.40 -31.17
N THR A 904 -13.74 5.70 -31.21
CA THR A 904 -13.23 6.70 -30.25
C THR A 904 -14.05 6.80 -28.97
N SER A 905 -15.14 6.01 -28.84
CA SER A 905 -15.93 5.90 -27.61
C SER A 905 -15.25 4.96 -26.60
N PHE A 906 -14.03 5.30 -26.20
CA PHE A 906 -13.16 4.48 -25.37
C PHE A 906 -13.80 4.10 -24.03
N GLU A 907 -14.58 5.01 -23.43
CA GLU A 907 -15.27 4.77 -22.17
C GLU A 907 -16.27 3.61 -22.23
N ARG A 908 -16.74 3.22 -23.43
CA ARG A 908 -17.76 2.18 -23.61
C ARG A 908 -17.17 0.79 -23.86
N TRP A 909 -16.10 0.68 -24.64
CA TRP A 909 -15.55 -0.62 -25.06
C TRP A 909 -14.23 -1.01 -24.39
N VAL A 910 -13.37 -0.05 -24.04
CA VAL A 910 -12.10 -0.34 -23.37
C VAL A 910 -12.25 -0.92 -21.94
N PRO A 911 -13.32 -0.69 -21.14
CA PRO A 911 -13.35 -1.24 -19.79
C PRO A 911 -13.23 -2.77 -19.70
N PHE A 912 -13.70 -3.52 -20.70
CA PHE A 912 -13.72 -4.98 -20.62
C PHE A 912 -12.34 -5.59 -20.83
N VAL A 913 -11.91 -6.40 -19.86
CA VAL A 913 -10.61 -7.06 -19.86
C VAL A 913 -10.74 -8.53 -19.47
N HIS A 914 -9.80 -9.34 -19.97
CA HIS A 914 -9.68 -10.76 -19.62
C HIS A 914 -8.47 -10.97 -18.71
N PHE A 915 -8.68 -11.62 -17.57
CA PHE A 915 -7.64 -12.12 -16.67
C PHE A 915 -7.58 -13.65 -16.72
N GLY A 916 -6.37 -14.22 -16.70
CA GLY A 916 -6.18 -15.68 -16.76
C GLY A 916 -5.90 -16.22 -18.17
N VAL A 917 -6.35 -17.45 -18.47
CA VAL A 917 -5.85 -18.26 -19.60
C VAL A 917 -6.84 -18.59 -20.70
#